data_AF-A0A5P1UWN3-F1
#
_entry.id   AF-A0A5P1UWN3-F1
#
_cell.length_a   1.000
_cell.length_b   1.000
_cell.length_c   1.000
_cell.angle_alpha   90.00
_cell.angle_beta   90.00
_cell.angle_gamma   90.00
#
_symmetry.space_group_name_H-M   'P 1'
#
loop_
_entity.id
_entity.type
_entity.pdbx_description
1 polymer ?
#
loop_
_entity_poly.entity_id
_entity_poly.type
_entity_poly.pdbx_seq_one_letter_code
_entity_poly.pdbx_strand_id
1 'polypeptide(L)'
;MIVTFISQCEKKAIPRTRRVLDAFADRIGDNTWQTVITEDGLLAVKKLLRKTVTKNTAVSCHWIRGRRRSELLWIVGNRNKFNEQGIVPVNSTQKEVFMDVITMKAKKEEFYANTQLQPLAEHSFAIGYLAQQLFKKVVDNDEHKNLSKVAFLAGCLHDLGKLDPHFQDWVKKAKQPDDMEDGQHIEKGKFSFDKHPRHNEISLLIFNFLEMQCKGLNNRQKESVQHILYWHHAKPYRQNDDFTGSYKAYEYLIKNINAEQFSFLVKNSINVIKRINAIAKNFNTIDYIEQHLPWNDENLTTLIENFEYNFKSRNFPEFKSYTSTDSTDVLTGKIQINAQHNLLRACIISADRIISKQTAQDLMEYIVEKRLDELLDDQEILSDLVEHLKNVAHKFPDSERTQKQNQVAQELADLRDIAVLAGPAGCGKTKIALEWARLKDAKKIIWVCPRVQVCQGIFEELTQDYLPDAKVEILTGEFKYFNENGKIKNEPEPFSGDVVVTTIDQILGSIVTHTNVNSLLPFMDAHVIFDEYHEYIGMEIFNILFAELIANKNMRRKHEKNTLLVSATPHYYYLENILNVHEDDVLEMLSFNPSEYKIDFIEYDESIFFGNPFYKNYLDQTFIISNTAQTAQLGFIYQKDNENSVLFHSKYKRSDKKRWFDEVFDSFKKNGSQKYDVLRSGPIVQASLNITCKYMLTEMTSPENMLQRMGRLDRFGENELVNILQVAITENVKKGSCKGSMAYFLNQLNSLQTTKAWYDFLQDHLNGKVFKITELYKFYREFYSQQGRLGDRSAVIQDMDKALKKSIDLINKKVTEPTKLMKSKTTGRKSKISKNSLRGDSRFVQLAVLNLNDFKQPIFENKYAYTPPLDDTTEYDNLTESLNIIKDLGLMSFIAQKHGNVDSTHPVKGIPEKKQQARCAVLENYARDADFPLYLSYIEDDLNKVGGTGVRHPEAIYYAISDKQPIGSISLDKLKFLTTTQEEK
;
A
#
# COMPACT_ATOMS: atom_id res chain seq x y z
N MET A 1 -20.84 -28.56 29.65
CA MET A 1 -20.25 -27.96 30.87
C MET A 1 -21.36 -27.30 31.70
N ILE A 2 -21.22 -27.21 33.03
CA ILE A 2 -22.19 -26.50 33.88
C ILE A 2 -21.66 -25.10 34.16
N VAL A 3 -22.38 -24.07 33.74
CA VAL A 3 -21.95 -22.67 33.90
C VAL A 3 -22.93 -21.88 34.77
N THR A 4 -22.38 -20.94 35.52
CA THR A 4 -23.14 -19.96 36.31
C THR A 4 -22.81 -18.56 35.81
N PHE A 5 -23.84 -17.76 35.53
CA PHE A 5 -23.70 -16.35 35.19
C PHE A 5 -24.14 -15.48 36.37
N ILE A 6 -23.34 -14.49 36.73
CA ILE A 6 -23.66 -13.53 37.79
C ILE A 6 -23.66 -12.13 37.17
N SER A 7 -24.76 -11.40 37.32
CA SER A 7 -24.89 -10.03 36.81
C SER A 7 -24.82 -8.99 37.94
N GLN A 8 -24.03 -7.94 37.70
CA GLN A 8 -24.00 -6.70 38.49
C GLN A 8 -24.34 -5.50 37.57
N CYS A 9 -25.20 -5.74 36.58
CA CYS A 9 -25.63 -4.73 35.64
C CYS A 9 -26.45 -3.64 36.35
N GLU A 10 -26.37 -2.42 35.85
CA GLU A 10 -27.12 -1.28 36.38
C GLU A 10 -27.99 -0.62 35.30
N LYS A 11 -29.05 0.08 35.74
CA LYS A 11 -29.91 0.92 34.87
C LYS A 11 -30.47 0.11 33.69
N LYS A 12 -30.44 0.68 32.48
CA LYS A 12 -30.95 0.06 31.25
C LYS A 12 -30.20 -1.19 30.80
N ALA A 13 -29.05 -1.52 31.41
CA ALA A 13 -28.32 -2.75 31.10
C ALA A 13 -28.97 -3.99 31.73
N ILE A 14 -29.70 -3.83 32.84
CA ILE A 14 -30.42 -4.92 33.52
C ILE A 14 -31.43 -5.60 32.58
N PRO A 15 -32.44 -4.90 32.02
CA PRO A 15 -33.45 -5.56 31.18
C PRO A 15 -32.84 -6.16 29.90
N ARG A 16 -31.76 -5.57 29.37
CA ARG A 16 -31.07 -6.09 28.17
C ARG A 16 -30.32 -7.39 28.47
N THR A 17 -29.56 -7.42 29.56
CA THR A 17 -28.79 -8.58 30.00
C THR A 17 -29.72 -9.74 30.35
N ARG A 18 -30.79 -9.44 31.09
CA ARG A 18 -31.84 -10.41 31.43
C ARG A 18 -32.44 -11.04 30.18
N ARG A 19 -32.84 -10.23 29.19
CA ARG A 19 -33.38 -10.72 27.91
C ARG A 19 -32.44 -11.68 27.19
N VAL A 20 -31.13 -11.45 27.26
CA VAL A 20 -30.14 -12.36 26.66
C VAL A 20 -30.01 -13.61 27.51
N LEU A 21 -29.70 -13.51 28.80
CA LEU A 21 -29.42 -14.67 29.66
C LEU A 21 -30.64 -15.59 29.85
N ASP A 22 -31.84 -15.02 29.98
CA ASP A 22 -33.09 -15.80 30.14
C ASP A 22 -33.40 -16.69 28.92
N ALA A 23 -32.85 -16.37 27.75
CA ALA A 23 -33.03 -17.17 26.54
C ALA A 23 -32.12 -18.41 26.49
N PHE A 24 -31.07 -18.47 27.32
CA PHE A 24 -30.04 -19.52 27.27
C PHE A 24 -29.83 -20.26 28.59
N ALA A 25 -30.26 -19.69 29.71
CA ALA A 25 -30.02 -20.25 31.02
C ALA A 25 -31.20 -20.01 31.97
N ASP A 26 -31.38 -20.94 32.91
CA ASP A 26 -32.42 -20.81 33.94
C ASP A 26 -31.98 -19.80 34.98
N ARG A 27 -32.86 -18.83 35.26
CA ARG A 27 -32.62 -17.84 36.31
C ARG A 27 -32.86 -18.47 37.68
N ILE A 28 -31.82 -18.57 38.48
CA ILE A 28 -31.85 -19.17 39.83
C ILE A 28 -31.78 -18.13 40.97
N GLY A 29 -31.59 -16.85 40.63
CA GLY A 29 -31.65 -15.72 41.54
C GLY A 29 -31.85 -14.40 40.79
N ASP A 30 -32.08 -13.29 41.50
CA ASP A 30 -32.44 -12.01 40.88
C ASP A 30 -31.48 -11.55 39.78
N ASN A 31 -30.19 -11.85 39.94
CA ASN A 31 -29.14 -11.56 38.98
C ASN A 31 -28.20 -12.77 38.78
N THR A 32 -28.73 -13.99 38.88
CA THR A 32 -27.93 -15.21 38.74
C THR A 32 -28.64 -16.25 37.88
N TRP A 33 -27.90 -16.85 36.96
CA TRP A 33 -28.38 -17.89 36.05
C TRP A 33 -27.46 -19.09 36.10
N GLN A 34 -28.00 -20.27 35.86
CA GLN A 34 -27.22 -21.49 35.77
C GLN A 34 -27.80 -22.40 34.69
N THR A 35 -26.93 -23.06 33.93
CA THR A 35 -27.35 -23.98 32.87
C THR A 35 -26.26 -25.00 32.54
N VAL A 36 -26.66 -26.09 31.89
CA VAL A 36 -25.75 -27.01 31.21
C VAL A 36 -25.66 -26.56 29.75
N ILE A 37 -24.47 -26.15 29.31
CA ILE A 37 -24.25 -25.60 27.96
C ILE A 37 -23.05 -26.26 27.27
N THR A 38 -23.04 -26.23 25.94
CA THR A 38 -21.85 -26.56 25.12
C THR A 38 -20.88 -25.38 25.06
N GLU A 39 -19.66 -25.60 24.58
CA GLU A 39 -18.67 -24.54 24.41
C GLU A 39 -19.12 -23.51 23.37
N ASP A 40 -19.65 -23.97 22.23
CA ASP A 40 -20.24 -23.13 21.19
C ASP A 40 -21.43 -22.31 21.72
N GLY A 41 -22.29 -22.95 22.53
CA GLY A 41 -23.41 -22.26 23.17
C GLY A 41 -22.93 -21.15 24.11
N LEU A 42 -21.86 -21.40 24.87
CA LEU A 42 -21.27 -20.40 25.76
C LEU A 42 -20.67 -19.23 24.97
N LEU A 43 -19.97 -19.51 23.86
CA LEU A 43 -19.43 -18.49 22.96
C LEU A 43 -20.55 -17.65 22.33
N ALA A 44 -21.67 -18.26 21.94
CA ALA A 44 -22.84 -17.57 21.42
C ALA A 44 -23.46 -16.62 22.45
N VAL A 45 -23.61 -17.05 23.71
CA VAL A 45 -24.08 -16.20 24.82
C VAL A 45 -23.14 -15.00 25.03
N LYS A 46 -21.83 -15.26 25.08
CA LYS A 46 -20.80 -14.21 25.20
C LYS A 46 -20.90 -13.19 24.05
N LYS A 47 -21.11 -13.66 22.81
CA LYS A 47 -21.29 -12.81 21.61
C LYS A 47 -22.52 -11.90 21.72
N LEU A 48 -23.66 -12.44 22.18
CA LEU A 48 -24.90 -11.67 22.33
C LEU A 48 -24.82 -10.64 23.46
N LEU A 49 -24.19 -10.98 24.58
CA LEU A 49 -23.94 -10.03 25.67
C LEU A 49 -23.01 -8.90 25.23
N ARG A 50 -21.95 -9.20 24.46
CA ARG A 50 -21.03 -8.17 23.92
C ARG A 50 -21.73 -7.21 22.96
N LYS A 51 -22.64 -7.70 22.11
CA LYS A 51 -23.42 -6.83 21.19
C LYS A 51 -24.30 -5.81 21.91
N THR A 52 -24.69 -6.08 23.15
CA THR A 52 -25.59 -5.22 23.94
C THR A 52 -24.89 -4.50 25.08
N VAL A 53 -23.56 -4.59 25.14
CA VAL A 53 -22.74 -4.08 26.24
C VAL A 53 -22.80 -2.56 26.30
N THR A 54 -22.89 -2.03 27.51
CA THR A 54 -22.79 -0.60 27.82
C THR A 54 -21.90 -0.43 29.05
N LYS A 55 -21.53 0.81 29.40
CA LYS A 55 -20.75 1.09 30.62
C LYS A 55 -21.38 0.57 31.93
N ASN A 56 -22.68 0.27 31.92
CA ASN A 56 -23.42 -0.25 33.07
C ASN A 56 -23.66 -1.78 32.98
N THR A 57 -23.19 -2.45 31.94
CA THR A 57 -23.28 -3.91 31.81
C THR A 57 -22.14 -4.52 32.62
N ALA A 58 -22.38 -5.53 33.45
CA ALA A 58 -21.36 -6.28 34.19
C ALA A 58 -21.88 -7.70 34.42
N VAL A 59 -21.28 -8.70 33.79
CA VAL A 59 -21.67 -10.11 33.90
C VAL A 59 -20.42 -10.98 34.00
N SER A 60 -20.29 -11.79 35.05
CA SER A 60 -19.24 -12.82 35.16
C SER A 60 -19.79 -14.20 34.83
N CYS A 61 -18.96 -15.05 34.22
CA CYS A 61 -19.29 -16.43 33.89
C CYS A 61 -18.31 -17.39 34.55
N HIS A 62 -18.83 -18.33 35.32
CA HIS A 62 -18.06 -19.35 36.03
C HIS A 62 -18.38 -20.74 35.52
N TRP A 63 -17.37 -21.57 35.30
CA TRP A 63 -17.52 -23.00 35.07
C TRP A 63 -17.42 -23.76 36.39
N ILE A 64 -18.45 -24.53 36.72
CA ILE A 64 -18.43 -25.49 37.81
C ILE A 64 -17.71 -26.77 37.34
N ARG A 65 -16.46 -26.93 37.81
CA ARG A 65 -15.62 -28.13 37.56
C ARG A 65 -15.91 -29.29 38.51
N GLY A 66 -16.52 -29.00 39.66
CA GLY A 66 -16.91 -29.99 40.66
C GLY A 66 -17.53 -29.33 41.91
N ARG A 67 -17.89 -30.12 42.93
CA ARG A 67 -18.64 -29.63 44.12
C ARG A 67 -17.95 -28.50 44.90
N ARG A 68 -16.62 -28.34 44.79
CA ARG A 68 -15.83 -27.31 45.51
C ARG A 68 -14.97 -26.44 44.57
N ARG A 69 -15.12 -26.56 43.25
CA ARG A 69 -14.27 -25.84 42.28
C ARG A 69 -15.13 -25.15 41.23
N SER A 70 -15.09 -23.81 41.25
CA SER A 70 -15.59 -22.93 40.20
C SER A 70 -14.42 -22.14 39.60
N GLU A 71 -14.35 -22.10 38.28
CA GLU A 71 -13.32 -21.40 37.52
C GLU A 71 -13.96 -20.21 36.78
N LEU A 72 -13.39 -19.01 36.92
CA LEU A 72 -13.84 -17.86 36.13
C LEU A 72 -13.42 -18.06 34.67
N LEU A 73 -14.39 -18.06 33.76
CA LEU A 73 -14.10 -18.15 32.32
C LEU A 73 -13.92 -16.77 31.69
N TRP A 74 -14.83 -15.84 31.98
CA TRP A 74 -14.78 -14.49 31.41
C TRP A 74 -15.73 -13.53 32.15
N ILE A 75 -15.53 -12.23 31.91
CA ILE A 75 -16.41 -11.15 32.34
C ILE A 75 -16.78 -10.29 31.12
N VAL A 76 -18.05 -9.89 31.03
CA VAL A 76 -18.55 -8.99 29.98
C VAL A 76 -19.01 -7.68 30.62
N GLY A 77 -18.38 -6.58 30.18
CA GLY A 77 -18.69 -5.22 30.63
C GLY A 77 -17.78 -4.75 31.77
N ASN A 78 -18.33 -3.99 32.72
CA ASN A 78 -17.62 -3.38 33.84
C ASN A 78 -17.12 -4.44 34.83
N ARG A 79 -15.82 -4.72 34.78
CA ARG A 79 -15.13 -5.70 35.63
C ARG A 79 -15.01 -5.26 37.09
N ASN A 80 -15.08 -3.95 37.37
CA ASN A 80 -14.87 -3.37 38.70
C ASN A 80 -15.99 -3.75 39.68
N LYS A 81 -17.08 -4.38 39.19
CA LYS A 81 -18.13 -4.99 39.99
C LYS A 81 -17.76 -6.37 40.54
N PHE A 82 -16.60 -6.91 40.16
CA PHE A 82 -16.12 -8.22 40.54
C PHE A 82 -14.66 -8.17 40.99
N ASN A 83 -14.24 -9.10 41.84
CA ASN A 83 -12.83 -9.29 42.19
C ASN A 83 -12.08 -10.10 41.10
N GLU A 84 -10.80 -10.41 41.33
CA GLU A 84 -9.95 -11.19 40.41
C GLU A 84 -10.55 -12.57 40.02
N GLN A 85 -11.35 -13.16 40.93
CA GLN A 85 -12.03 -14.45 40.72
C GLN A 85 -13.45 -14.28 40.12
N GLY A 86 -13.85 -13.06 39.76
CA GLY A 86 -15.16 -12.77 39.19
C GLY A 86 -16.31 -12.80 40.20
N ILE A 87 -15.99 -12.84 41.50
CA ILE A 87 -16.93 -12.87 42.61
C ILE A 87 -17.30 -11.43 42.99
N VAL A 88 -18.56 -11.19 43.33
CA VAL A 88 -19.06 -9.88 43.77
C VAL A 88 -18.43 -9.55 45.13
N PRO A 89 -17.68 -8.44 45.26
CA PRO A 89 -17.04 -8.09 46.52
C PRO A 89 -18.09 -7.68 47.56
N VAL A 90 -18.00 -8.24 48.77
CA VAL A 90 -18.92 -7.92 49.89
C VAL A 90 -18.46 -6.70 50.70
N ASN A 91 -17.16 -6.42 50.70
CA ASN A 91 -16.55 -5.24 51.27
C ASN A 91 -15.55 -4.68 50.25
N SER A 92 -15.64 -3.39 49.98
CA SER A 92 -14.65 -2.67 49.17
C SER A 92 -13.79 -1.81 50.10
N THR A 93 -12.49 -2.09 50.17
CA THR A 93 -11.54 -1.16 50.73
C THR A 93 -11.07 -0.25 49.60
N GLN A 94 -11.41 1.04 49.65
CA GLN A 94 -10.58 2.01 48.94
C GLN A 94 -9.24 2.01 49.66
N LYS A 95 -8.20 1.42 49.06
CA LYS A 95 -6.85 1.90 49.35
C LYS A 95 -6.92 3.41 49.16
N GLU A 96 -6.29 4.20 50.02
CA GLU A 96 -6.00 5.60 49.68
C GLU A 96 -5.05 5.58 48.47
N VAL A 97 -5.62 5.32 47.29
CA VAL A 97 -5.06 5.75 46.02
C VAL A 97 -5.13 7.25 46.15
N PHE A 98 -3.97 7.91 46.17
CA PHE A 98 -3.80 9.36 46.24
C PHE A 98 -5.09 10.09 45.82
N MET A 99 -5.89 10.56 46.81
CA MET A 99 -7.16 11.30 46.59
C MET A 99 -6.99 12.51 45.66
N ASP A 100 -5.75 12.86 45.45
CA ASP A 100 -5.17 13.83 44.57
C ASP A 100 -5.57 13.69 43.07
N VAL A 101 -6.09 12.56 42.57
CA VAL A 101 -6.57 12.47 41.16
C VAL A 101 -8.05 12.86 40.99
N ILE A 102 -8.79 13.09 42.08
CA ILE A 102 -10.26 13.25 42.06
C ILE A 102 -10.71 14.65 41.58
N THR A 103 -9.81 15.62 41.45
CA THR A 103 -10.20 16.90 40.85
C THR A 103 -10.15 16.81 39.32
N MET A 104 -11.29 17.02 38.64
CA MET A 104 -11.35 17.38 37.20
C MET A 104 -10.69 18.74 36.89
N LYS A 105 -9.70 19.14 37.68
CA LYS A 105 -8.95 20.38 37.60
C LYS A 105 -7.48 20.03 37.55
N ALA A 106 -6.76 20.66 36.64
CA ALA A 106 -5.32 20.53 36.55
C ALA A 106 -4.65 20.95 37.86
N LYS A 107 -3.70 20.14 38.34
CA LYS A 107 -2.80 20.52 39.43
C LYS A 107 -1.73 21.47 38.92
N LYS A 108 -1.30 22.36 39.81
CA LYS A 108 -0.26 23.36 39.48
C LYS A 108 1.09 22.69 39.18
N GLU A 109 1.47 21.70 39.98
CA GLU A 109 2.79 21.06 39.95
C GLU A 109 2.86 19.78 39.08
N GLU A 110 1.75 19.32 38.53
CA GLU A 110 1.70 18.12 37.68
C GLU A 110 1.86 18.49 36.20
N PHE A 111 2.56 17.66 35.43
CA PHE A 111 2.67 17.80 33.97
C PHE A 111 1.72 16.82 33.29
N TYR A 112 1.00 17.29 32.27
CA TYR A 112 0.00 16.48 31.56
C TYR A 112 0.37 16.26 30.09
N ALA A 113 0.00 15.10 29.55
CA ALA A 113 0.26 14.73 28.15
C ALA A 113 -0.83 15.20 27.17
N ASN A 114 -2.06 15.40 27.65
CA ASN A 114 -3.21 15.76 26.81
C ASN A 114 -4.33 16.44 27.63
N THR A 115 -5.36 16.90 26.92
CA THR A 115 -6.52 17.60 27.48
C THR A 115 -7.41 16.72 28.38
N GLN A 116 -7.24 15.40 28.34
CA GLN A 116 -7.88 14.49 29.31
C GLN A 116 -7.17 14.48 30.66
N LEU A 117 -6.15 15.31 30.84
CA LEU A 117 -5.35 15.45 32.06
C LEU A 117 -4.67 14.15 32.47
N GLN A 118 -4.22 13.35 31.49
CA GLN A 118 -3.36 12.21 31.75
C GLN A 118 -1.97 12.70 32.21
N PRO A 119 -1.47 12.27 33.38
CA PRO A 119 -0.11 12.56 33.82
C PRO A 119 0.94 12.14 32.80
N LEU A 120 1.92 13.01 32.52
CA LEU A 120 2.87 12.82 31.43
C LEU A 120 3.76 11.58 31.63
N ALA A 121 4.22 11.30 32.85
CA ALA A 121 5.09 10.17 33.12
C ALA A 121 4.35 8.83 32.91
N GLU A 122 3.14 8.72 33.41
CA GLU A 122 2.29 7.53 33.29
C GLU A 122 1.85 7.29 31.84
N HIS A 123 1.50 8.37 31.13
CA HIS A 123 1.19 8.33 29.70
C HIS A 123 2.38 7.80 28.89
N SER A 124 3.56 8.40 29.05
CA SER A 124 4.78 8.00 28.33
C SER A 124 5.23 6.59 28.69
N PHE A 125 5.13 6.19 29.97
CA PHE A 125 5.41 4.81 30.37
C PHE A 125 4.48 3.82 29.67
N ALA A 126 3.16 4.07 29.71
CA ALA A 126 2.17 3.18 29.12
C ALA A 126 2.37 3.04 27.60
N ILE A 127 2.67 4.13 26.90
CA ILE A 127 2.99 4.09 25.46
C ILE A 127 4.26 3.28 25.19
N GLY A 128 5.34 3.52 25.94
CA GLY A 128 6.57 2.74 25.81
C GLY A 128 6.33 1.25 26.03
N TYR A 129 5.61 0.90 27.11
CA TYR A 129 5.26 -0.47 27.43
C TYR A 129 4.43 -1.13 26.31
N LEU A 130 3.32 -0.51 25.90
CA LEU A 130 2.46 -1.04 24.83
C LEU A 130 3.18 -1.13 23.49
N ALA A 131 4.00 -0.14 23.13
CA ALA A 131 4.77 -0.16 21.88
C ALA A 131 5.76 -1.33 21.85
N GLN A 132 6.40 -1.63 22.99
CA GLN A 132 7.27 -2.81 23.11
C GLN A 132 6.49 -4.11 22.97
N GLN A 133 5.32 -4.22 23.60
CA GLN A 133 4.49 -5.43 23.53
C GLN A 133 3.92 -5.63 22.14
N LEU A 134 3.45 -4.57 21.48
CA LEU A 134 3.05 -4.58 20.07
C LEU A 134 4.19 -5.09 19.18
N PHE A 135 5.41 -4.55 19.35
CA PHE A 135 6.57 -4.98 18.58
C PHE A 135 6.87 -6.46 18.80
N LYS A 136 6.92 -6.91 20.07
CA LYS A 136 7.16 -8.32 20.41
C LYS A 136 6.08 -9.22 19.80
N LYS A 137 4.80 -8.84 19.87
CA LYS A 137 3.68 -9.60 19.32
C LYS A 137 3.77 -9.77 17.80
N VAL A 138 4.07 -8.70 17.07
CA VAL A 138 4.06 -8.77 15.59
C VAL A 138 5.36 -9.31 14.98
N VAL A 139 6.48 -9.25 15.71
CA VAL A 139 7.80 -9.73 15.26
C VAL A 139 8.07 -11.15 15.76
N ASP A 140 7.84 -11.39 17.05
CA ASP A 140 8.04 -12.68 17.73
C ASP A 140 9.40 -13.36 17.47
N ASN A 141 10.45 -12.56 17.22
CA ASN A 141 11.79 -13.02 16.89
C ASN A 141 12.83 -12.41 17.84
N ASP A 142 13.52 -13.27 18.60
CA ASP A 142 14.54 -12.88 19.57
C ASP A 142 15.76 -12.17 18.93
N GLU A 143 16.05 -12.40 17.65
CA GLU A 143 17.10 -11.68 16.92
C GLU A 143 16.86 -10.16 16.91
N HIS A 144 15.60 -9.74 17.00
CA HIS A 144 15.19 -8.33 17.04
C HIS A 144 14.82 -7.85 18.44
N LYS A 145 15.16 -8.60 19.50
CA LYS A 145 14.85 -8.22 20.89
C LYS A 145 15.39 -6.84 21.25
N ASN A 146 16.55 -6.44 20.74
CA ASN A 146 17.11 -5.11 20.98
C ASN A 146 16.26 -3.98 20.36
N LEU A 147 15.59 -4.22 19.23
CA LEU A 147 14.66 -3.24 18.64
C LEU A 147 13.39 -3.08 19.48
N SER A 148 12.90 -4.15 20.13
CA SER A 148 11.78 -4.04 21.07
C SER A 148 12.11 -3.13 22.27
N LYS A 149 13.39 -3.05 22.66
CA LYS A 149 13.86 -2.13 23.70
C LYS A 149 13.98 -0.69 23.18
N VAL A 150 14.33 -0.51 21.91
CA VAL A 150 14.26 0.79 21.23
C VAL A 150 12.81 1.28 21.17
N ALA A 151 11.85 0.42 20.85
CA ALA A 151 10.42 0.76 20.86
C ALA A 151 9.96 1.26 22.24
N PHE A 152 10.35 0.55 23.31
CA PHE A 152 10.08 0.96 24.69
C PHE A 152 10.65 2.34 25.00
N LEU A 153 11.97 2.51 24.76
CA LEU A 153 12.68 3.73 25.08
C LEU A 153 12.11 4.92 24.30
N ALA A 154 11.95 4.79 22.99
CA ALA A 154 11.42 5.87 22.17
C ALA A 154 9.97 6.21 22.55
N GLY A 155 9.13 5.21 22.89
CA GLY A 155 7.79 5.46 23.41
C GLY A 155 7.78 6.20 24.75
N CYS A 156 8.73 5.94 25.65
CA CYS A 156 8.87 6.71 26.90
C CYS A 156 9.35 8.16 26.67
N LEU A 157 10.04 8.44 25.57
CA LEU A 157 10.69 9.73 25.32
C LEU A 157 9.95 10.61 24.29
N HIS A 158 9.03 10.06 23.49
CA HIS A 158 8.43 10.74 22.34
C HIS A 158 7.74 12.06 22.69
N ASP A 159 7.16 12.15 23.89
CA ASP A 159 6.36 13.28 24.35
C ASP A 159 7.04 14.18 25.38
N LEU A 160 8.36 14.04 25.60
CA LEU A 160 9.07 14.91 26.54
C LEU A 160 8.99 16.40 26.19
N GLY A 161 8.88 16.73 24.91
CA GLY A 161 8.68 18.10 24.45
C GLY A 161 7.35 18.72 24.88
N LYS A 162 6.38 17.93 25.39
CA LYS A 162 5.17 18.46 26.03
C LYS A 162 5.46 19.13 27.38
N LEU A 163 6.68 19.03 27.91
CA LEU A 163 7.15 19.83 29.05
C LEU A 163 7.36 21.31 28.71
N ASP A 164 7.26 21.70 27.43
CA ASP A 164 7.21 23.09 27.03
C ASP A 164 6.18 23.87 27.88
N PRO A 165 6.58 24.98 28.53
CA PRO A 165 5.68 25.78 29.36
C PRO A 165 4.41 26.22 28.63
N HIS A 166 4.50 26.52 27.33
CA HIS A 166 3.32 26.96 26.56
C HIS A 166 2.33 25.82 26.32
N PHE A 167 2.83 24.61 26.01
CA PHE A 167 1.99 23.42 25.97
C PHE A 167 1.29 23.18 27.32
N GLN A 168 2.03 23.24 28.43
CA GLN A 168 1.46 22.99 29.76
C GLN A 168 0.43 24.04 30.17
N ASP A 169 0.67 25.32 29.88
CA ASP A 169 -0.31 26.39 30.08
C ASP A 169 -1.58 26.18 29.24
N TRP A 170 -1.44 25.64 28.03
CA TRP A 170 -2.58 25.35 27.16
C TRP A 170 -3.40 24.17 27.68
N VAL A 171 -2.74 23.06 28.01
CA VAL A 171 -3.41 21.81 28.39
C VAL A 171 -4.15 21.94 29.73
N LYS A 172 -3.68 22.82 30.62
CA LYS A 172 -4.28 23.09 31.94
C LYS A 172 -5.49 24.04 31.89
N LYS A 173 -5.84 24.62 30.72
CA LYS A 173 -7.00 25.54 30.57
C LYS A 173 -8.32 24.78 30.44
N ALA A 174 -9.33 25.18 31.23
CA ALA A 174 -10.59 24.46 31.43
C ALA A 174 -11.62 24.50 30.28
N LYS A 175 -11.41 25.26 29.20
CA LYS A 175 -12.31 25.34 28.03
C LYS A 175 -11.51 25.28 26.74
N GLN A 176 -11.34 24.08 26.20
CA GLN A 176 -10.82 23.88 24.85
C GLN A 176 -11.95 23.33 23.97
N PRO A 177 -12.03 23.72 22.68
CA PRO A 177 -12.94 23.08 21.73
C PRO A 177 -12.59 21.60 21.57
N ASP A 178 -13.59 20.72 21.55
CA ASP A 178 -13.41 19.26 21.39
C ASP A 178 -12.67 18.86 20.10
N ASP A 179 -12.60 19.77 19.12
CA ASP A 179 -12.05 19.53 17.78
C ASP A 179 -10.57 19.94 17.60
N MET A 180 -9.87 20.46 18.63
CA MET A 180 -8.47 20.88 18.49
C MET A 180 -7.49 19.73 18.71
N GLU A 181 -6.90 19.22 17.62
CA GLU A 181 -5.85 18.19 17.65
C GLU A 181 -4.54 18.70 18.28
N ASP A 182 -3.75 17.78 18.84
CA ASP A 182 -2.42 18.07 19.41
C ASP A 182 -1.51 18.83 18.42
N GLY A 183 -0.92 19.92 18.89
CA GLY A 183 -0.17 20.91 18.09
C GLY A 183 -0.96 22.15 17.66
N GLN A 184 -2.30 22.20 17.72
CA GLN A 184 -3.07 23.39 17.31
C GLN A 184 -3.05 24.55 18.34
N HIS A 185 -2.45 24.35 19.51
CA HIS A 185 -2.30 25.38 20.54
C HIS A 185 -1.33 26.52 20.15
N ILE A 186 -0.49 26.27 19.14
CA ILE A 186 0.45 27.25 18.55
C ILE A 186 -0.06 27.83 17.22
N GLU A 187 -1.37 27.94 16.97
CA GLU A 187 -1.89 28.56 15.72
C GLU A 187 -2.39 30.02 15.89
N LYS A 188 -2.43 30.56 17.12
CA LYS A 188 -2.96 31.91 17.37
C LYS A 188 -2.00 32.79 18.18
N GLY A 189 -1.58 33.92 17.59
CA GLY A 189 -0.87 34.99 18.29
C GLY A 189 0.64 35.02 18.07
N LYS A 190 1.43 35.25 19.13
CA LYS A 190 2.90 35.39 19.07
C LYS A 190 3.65 34.08 18.80
N PHE A 191 3.00 32.93 19.02
CA PHE A 191 3.57 31.59 18.86
C PHE A 191 2.83 30.90 17.71
N SER A 192 3.51 30.78 16.57
CA SER A 192 3.03 30.07 15.37
C SER A 192 3.95 28.89 15.05
N PHE A 193 3.48 27.93 14.24
CA PHE A 193 4.35 26.86 13.70
C PHE A 193 5.61 27.39 13.01
N ASP A 194 5.58 28.62 12.46
CA ASP A 194 6.74 29.27 11.83
C ASP A 194 7.78 29.80 12.83
N LYS A 195 7.42 29.96 14.12
CA LYS A 195 8.25 30.67 15.11
C LYS A 195 8.56 29.87 16.36
N HIS A 196 7.96 28.70 16.54
CA HIS A 196 8.15 27.86 17.72
C HIS A 196 8.28 26.37 17.31
N PRO A 197 9.23 25.62 17.88
CA PRO A 197 9.36 24.20 17.58
C PRO A 197 8.17 23.40 18.16
N ARG A 198 7.81 22.31 17.50
CA ARG A 198 6.75 21.41 17.96
C ARG A 198 7.29 20.45 19.02
N HIS A 199 6.40 19.88 19.84
CA HIS A 199 6.80 18.97 20.91
C HIS A 199 7.68 17.80 20.41
N ASN A 200 7.47 17.23 19.21
CA ASN A 200 8.33 16.17 18.67
C ASN A 200 9.75 16.67 18.35
N GLU A 201 9.90 17.90 17.85
CA GLU A 201 11.19 18.56 17.65
C GLU A 201 11.88 18.85 18.98
N ILE A 202 11.12 19.26 20.00
CA ILE A 202 11.63 19.51 21.35
C ILE A 202 12.03 18.18 22.03
N SER A 203 11.25 17.10 21.89
CA SER A 203 11.59 15.76 22.39
C SER A 203 12.90 15.26 21.79
N LEU A 204 13.08 15.40 20.48
CA LEU A 204 14.34 15.06 19.82
C LEU A 204 15.48 15.96 20.30
N LEU A 205 15.24 17.27 20.46
CA LEU A 205 16.23 18.19 21.02
C LEU A 205 16.69 17.74 22.41
N ILE A 206 15.76 17.44 23.32
CA ILE A 206 16.07 16.97 24.68
C ILE A 206 16.88 15.67 24.60
N PHE A 207 16.49 14.73 23.75
CA PHE A 207 17.24 13.49 23.57
C PHE A 207 18.67 13.77 23.07
N ASN A 208 18.84 14.56 22.02
CA ASN A 208 20.16 14.92 21.47
C ASN A 208 21.03 15.69 22.45
N PHE A 209 20.42 16.47 23.35
CA PHE A 209 21.11 17.15 24.44
C PHE A 209 21.66 16.17 25.49
N LEU A 210 20.92 15.09 25.77
CA LEU A 210 21.24 14.10 26.80
C LEU A 210 21.89 12.83 26.23
N GLU A 211 21.99 12.66 24.91
CA GLU A 211 22.41 11.41 24.27
C GLU A 211 23.87 11.03 24.57
N MET A 212 24.69 12.03 24.89
CA MET A 212 26.11 11.85 25.23
C MET A 212 26.27 11.17 26.59
N GLN A 213 25.28 11.32 27.47
CA GLN A 213 25.24 10.64 28.76
C GLN A 213 24.67 9.21 28.66
N CYS A 214 24.07 8.85 27.52
CA CYS A 214 23.48 7.53 27.33
C CYS A 214 24.56 6.45 27.23
N LYS A 215 24.61 5.55 28.22
CA LYS A 215 25.53 4.39 28.25
C LYS A 215 24.87 3.19 27.57
N GLY A 216 25.62 2.37 26.82
CA GLY A 216 25.13 1.09 26.30
C GLY A 216 24.17 1.09 25.10
N LEU A 217 23.72 2.24 24.58
CA LEU A 217 23.05 2.32 23.27
C LEU A 217 24.11 2.45 22.17
N ASN A 218 24.08 1.56 21.18
CA ASN A 218 24.92 1.70 20.00
C ASN A 218 24.40 2.80 19.05
N ASN A 219 25.23 3.26 18.11
CA ASN A 219 24.87 4.36 17.21
C ASN A 219 23.60 4.09 16.41
N ARG A 220 23.42 2.87 15.88
CA ARG A 220 22.23 2.48 15.12
C ARG A 220 20.95 2.56 15.97
N GLN A 221 21.01 2.18 17.25
CA GLN A 221 19.89 2.32 18.17
C GLN A 221 19.60 3.79 18.46
N LYS A 222 20.63 4.63 18.65
CA LYS A 222 20.45 6.08 18.84
C LYS A 222 19.77 6.71 17.62
N GLU A 223 20.24 6.38 16.41
CA GLU A 223 19.64 6.83 15.15
C GLU A 223 18.16 6.41 15.03
N SER A 224 17.83 5.16 15.37
CA SER A 224 16.42 4.71 15.40
C SER A 224 15.58 5.48 16.41
N VAL A 225 16.09 5.74 17.63
CA VAL A 225 15.38 6.57 18.62
C VAL A 225 15.18 7.98 18.05
N GLN A 226 16.21 8.63 17.52
CA GLN A 226 16.12 9.97 16.93
C GLN A 226 15.08 10.03 15.81
N HIS A 227 15.09 9.05 14.90
CA HIS A 227 14.14 8.94 13.79
C HIS A 227 12.70 8.87 14.30
N ILE A 228 12.43 8.01 15.27
CA ILE A 228 11.09 7.83 15.85
C ILE A 228 10.63 9.08 16.61
N LEU A 229 11.50 9.67 17.43
CA LEU A 229 11.18 10.89 18.19
C LEU A 229 10.83 12.05 17.27
N TYR A 230 11.45 12.14 16.10
CA TYR A 230 11.08 13.15 15.12
C TYR A 230 9.80 12.76 14.36
N TRP A 231 9.75 11.53 13.84
CA TRP A 231 8.72 11.07 12.91
C TRP A 231 7.53 10.33 13.55
N HIS A 232 7.25 10.49 14.85
CA HIS A 232 5.97 10.04 15.41
C HIS A 232 4.83 11.01 15.02
N HIS A 233 5.16 12.25 14.63
CA HIS A 233 4.23 13.21 14.05
C HIS A 233 4.66 13.72 12.67
N ALA A 234 3.66 14.10 11.87
CA ALA A 234 3.87 14.75 10.59
C ALA A 234 4.59 16.09 10.75
N LYS A 235 5.50 16.40 9.82
CA LYS A 235 6.19 17.69 9.79
C LYS A 235 5.17 18.81 9.58
N PRO A 236 5.18 19.88 10.40
CA PRO A 236 4.29 21.01 10.20
C PRO A 236 4.66 21.75 8.91
N TYR A 237 3.66 22.28 8.20
CA TYR A 237 3.91 23.20 7.09
C TYR A 237 4.34 24.56 7.65
N ARG A 238 5.46 25.09 7.16
CA ARG A 238 6.01 26.41 7.50
C ARG A 238 6.23 27.22 6.23
N GLN A 239 5.96 28.52 6.25
CA GLN A 239 6.17 29.39 5.07
C GLN A 239 7.65 29.56 4.76
N ASN A 240 8.47 29.73 5.81
CA ASN A 240 9.93 29.73 5.75
C ASN A 240 10.43 28.73 6.82
N ASP A 241 10.84 27.54 6.41
CA ASP A 241 11.27 26.49 7.34
C ASP A 241 12.76 26.63 7.68
N ASP A 242 13.05 27.40 8.74
CA ASP A 242 14.41 27.62 9.27
C ASP A 242 14.79 26.54 10.32
N PHE A 243 13.88 25.61 10.62
CA PHE A 243 14.10 24.49 11.54
C PHE A 243 14.76 23.31 10.82
N THR A 244 16.01 23.50 10.41
CA THR A 244 16.74 22.47 9.65
C THR A 244 17.25 21.31 10.51
N GLY A 245 17.41 21.52 11.82
CA GLY A 245 17.90 20.52 12.77
C GLY A 245 17.73 20.93 14.24
N SER A 246 18.16 20.07 15.16
CA SER A 246 18.00 20.27 16.61
C SER A 246 18.60 21.56 17.12
N TYR A 247 19.76 21.98 16.60
CA TYR A 247 20.40 23.25 17.00
C TYR A 247 19.54 24.47 16.64
N LYS A 248 18.92 24.48 15.45
CA LYS A 248 17.98 25.54 15.07
C LYS A 248 16.73 25.54 15.95
N ALA A 249 16.17 24.37 16.24
CA ALA A 249 15.07 24.26 17.18
C ALA A 249 15.43 24.82 18.57
N TYR A 250 16.66 24.58 19.04
CA TYR A 250 17.19 25.16 20.27
C TYR A 250 17.30 26.70 20.22
N GLU A 251 17.85 27.28 19.14
CA GLU A 251 17.94 28.75 18.98
C GLU A 251 16.56 29.42 19.07
N TYR A 252 15.56 28.87 18.38
CA TYR A 252 14.19 29.37 18.42
C TYR A 252 13.52 29.12 19.78
N LEU A 253 13.74 27.95 20.40
CA LEU A 253 13.16 27.63 21.70
C LEU A 253 13.67 28.59 22.77
N ILE A 254 14.99 28.76 22.92
CA ILE A 254 15.58 29.68 23.90
C ILE A 254 15.11 31.11 23.66
N LYS A 255 15.00 31.56 22.42
CA LYS A 255 14.49 32.91 22.11
C LYS A 255 13.05 33.10 22.62
N ASN A 256 12.24 32.04 22.61
CA ASN A 256 10.83 32.10 22.99
C ASN A 256 10.61 31.90 24.50
N ILE A 257 11.29 30.94 25.12
CA ILE A 257 11.07 30.60 26.54
C ILE A 257 12.13 31.16 27.48
N ASN A 258 13.26 31.67 26.99
CA ASN A 258 14.48 32.07 27.71
C ASN A 258 15.34 30.91 28.28
N ALA A 259 16.61 31.21 28.61
CA ALA A 259 17.60 30.22 29.05
C ALA A 259 17.26 29.60 30.43
N GLU A 260 16.63 30.37 31.32
CA GLU A 260 16.23 29.90 32.65
C GLU A 260 15.13 28.83 32.53
N GLN A 261 14.09 29.10 31.74
CA GLN A 261 13.02 28.13 31.46
C GLN A 261 13.51 26.91 30.70
N PHE A 262 14.48 27.08 29.79
CA PHE A 262 15.11 25.93 29.13
C PHE A 262 15.83 25.01 30.13
N SER A 263 16.58 25.58 31.07
CA SER A 263 17.20 24.82 32.17
C SER A 263 16.15 24.07 33.00
N PHE A 264 15.02 24.72 33.35
CA PHE A 264 13.91 24.05 34.02
C PHE A 264 13.31 22.93 33.19
N LEU A 265 13.14 23.10 31.88
CA LEU A 265 12.64 22.08 30.96
C LEU A 265 13.54 20.85 30.94
N VAL A 266 14.86 21.01 30.86
CA VAL A 266 15.82 19.90 30.92
C VAL A 266 15.74 19.18 32.27
N LYS A 267 15.75 19.93 33.38
CA LYS A 267 15.65 19.36 34.73
C LYS A 267 14.33 18.60 34.94
N ASN A 268 13.22 19.16 34.48
CA ASN A 268 11.91 18.53 34.55
C ASN A 268 11.84 17.28 33.66
N SER A 269 12.52 17.27 32.53
CA SER A 269 12.66 16.07 31.69
C SER A 269 13.31 14.95 32.49
N ILE A 270 14.47 15.20 33.09
CA ILE A 270 15.18 14.22 33.94
C ILE A 270 14.26 13.71 35.07
N ASN A 271 13.49 14.59 35.71
CA ASN A 271 12.53 14.20 36.76
C ASN A 271 11.40 13.30 36.24
N VAL A 272 10.82 13.63 35.08
CA VAL A 272 9.79 12.79 34.43
C VAL A 272 10.37 11.43 34.09
N ILE A 273 11.59 11.37 33.56
CA ILE A 273 12.26 10.10 33.23
C ILE A 273 12.53 9.26 34.47
N LYS A 274 12.95 9.87 35.59
CA LYS A 274 13.08 9.18 36.88
C LYS A 274 11.75 8.61 37.37
N ARG A 275 10.64 9.33 37.17
CA ARG A 275 9.29 8.85 37.50
C ARG A 275 8.84 7.70 36.59
N ILE A 276 9.06 7.81 35.27
CA ILE A 276 8.82 6.72 34.31
C ILE A 276 9.58 5.46 34.74
N ASN A 277 10.85 5.60 35.10
CA ASN A 277 11.68 4.50 35.56
C ASN A 277 11.16 3.87 36.87
N ALA A 278 10.68 4.67 37.81
CA ALA A 278 10.04 4.16 39.03
C ALA A 278 8.78 3.33 38.73
N ILE A 279 7.97 3.77 37.75
CA ILE A 279 6.80 3.00 37.29
C ILE A 279 7.25 1.71 36.60
N ALA A 280 8.28 1.77 35.75
CA ALA A 280 8.82 0.60 35.06
C ALA A 280 9.32 -0.49 36.02
N LYS A 281 10.02 -0.09 37.09
CA LYS A 281 10.45 -1.00 38.16
C LYS A 281 9.28 -1.75 38.80
N ASN A 282 8.15 -1.08 38.99
CA ASN A 282 6.96 -1.71 39.54
C ASN A 282 6.34 -2.75 38.57
N PHE A 283 6.57 -2.62 37.26
CA PHE A 283 6.06 -3.52 36.23
C PHE A 283 6.96 -4.74 35.94
N ASN A 284 8.06 -4.93 36.68
CA ASN A 284 9.10 -5.93 36.38
C ASN A 284 9.69 -5.81 34.95
N THR A 285 9.45 -4.69 34.27
CA THR A 285 10.15 -4.30 33.04
C THR A 285 11.52 -3.74 33.47
N ILE A 286 12.52 -4.64 33.47
CA ILE A 286 13.94 -4.48 33.88
C ILE A 286 14.55 -3.08 33.64
N ASP A 287 15.53 -2.73 34.49
CA ASP A 287 16.62 -1.69 34.53
C ASP A 287 17.10 -0.96 33.25
N TYR A 288 16.45 -1.11 32.10
CA TYR A 288 16.88 -0.56 30.81
C TYR A 288 16.96 0.97 30.81
N ILE A 289 16.03 1.66 31.49
CA ILE A 289 16.09 3.12 31.62
C ILE A 289 17.28 3.53 32.49
N GLU A 290 17.52 2.89 33.63
CA GLU A 290 18.68 3.20 34.49
C GLU A 290 20.03 2.85 33.84
N GLN A 291 20.08 1.77 33.06
CA GLN A 291 21.27 1.34 32.34
C GLN A 291 21.63 2.30 31.20
N HIS A 292 20.62 2.80 30.47
CA HIS A 292 20.83 3.58 29.25
C HIS A 292 20.62 5.08 29.38
N LEU A 293 19.90 5.52 30.42
CA LEU A 293 19.59 6.92 30.70
C LEU A 293 19.98 7.27 32.16
N PRO A 294 21.26 7.17 32.57
CA PRO A 294 21.69 7.51 33.92
C PRO A 294 21.69 9.04 34.18
N TRP A 295 20.88 9.80 33.44
CA TRP A 295 20.89 11.25 33.31
C TRP A 295 20.97 11.94 34.67
N ASN A 296 22.13 12.55 34.91
CA ASN A 296 22.43 13.32 36.11
C ASN A 296 22.39 14.81 35.77
N ASP A 297 22.17 15.64 36.80
CA ASP A 297 22.31 17.10 36.73
C ASP A 297 23.82 17.48 36.62
N GLU A 298 24.53 16.93 35.63
CA GLU A 298 25.87 17.41 35.27
C GLU A 298 25.81 18.89 34.86
N ASN A 299 26.98 19.54 34.82
CA ASN A 299 27.09 20.97 34.49
C ASN A 299 26.41 21.28 33.14
N LEU A 300 25.22 21.88 33.20
CA LEU A 300 24.38 22.19 32.04
C LEU A 300 25.15 23.00 30.98
N THR A 301 26.08 23.85 31.40
CA THR A 301 26.94 24.64 30.51
C THR A 301 27.79 23.74 29.60
N THR A 302 28.40 22.70 30.15
CA THR A 302 29.22 21.75 29.38
C THR A 302 28.38 20.91 28.42
N LEU A 303 27.15 20.55 28.81
CA LEU A 303 26.21 19.86 27.92
C LEU A 303 25.76 20.75 26.76
N ILE A 304 25.51 22.04 27.00
CA ILE A 304 25.20 23.03 25.95
C ILE A 304 26.36 23.15 24.98
N GLU A 305 27.58 23.39 25.44
CA GLU A 305 28.75 23.55 24.56
C GLU A 305 28.97 22.33 23.67
N ASN A 306 28.85 21.13 24.25
CA ASN A 306 28.98 19.87 23.50
C ASN A 306 27.82 19.67 22.50
N PHE A 307 26.59 19.99 22.89
CA PHE A 307 25.43 19.91 22.00
C PHE A 307 25.58 20.87 20.82
N GLU A 308 25.95 22.12 21.07
CA GLU A 308 26.19 23.12 20.02
C GLU A 308 27.30 22.67 19.08
N TYR A 309 28.41 22.15 19.59
CA TYR A 309 29.50 21.64 18.76
C TYR A 309 29.04 20.47 17.85
N ASN A 310 28.31 19.50 18.39
CA ASN A 310 27.94 18.28 17.67
C ASN A 310 26.75 18.45 16.71
N PHE A 311 25.81 19.37 17.00
CA PHE A 311 24.53 19.47 16.28
C PHE A 311 24.36 20.74 15.45
N LYS A 312 25.28 21.71 15.51
CA LYS A 312 25.17 22.98 14.74
C LYS A 312 25.06 22.80 13.23
N SER A 313 25.69 21.76 12.66
CA SER A 313 25.62 21.42 11.24
C SER A 313 24.80 20.18 10.93
N ARG A 314 24.15 19.55 11.93
CA ARG A 314 23.34 18.35 11.73
C ARG A 314 21.88 18.72 11.47
N ASN A 315 21.35 18.17 10.38
CA ASN A 315 19.94 18.29 10.06
C ASN A 315 19.11 17.31 10.90
N PHE A 316 17.79 17.50 10.91
CA PHE A 316 16.87 16.51 11.44
C PHE A 316 16.98 15.17 10.69
N PRO A 317 16.64 14.04 11.33
CA PRO A 317 16.69 12.74 10.70
C PRO A 317 15.82 12.69 9.43
N GLU A 318 16.39 12.21 8.33
CA GLU A 318 15.64 12.01 7.08
C GLU A 318 14.52 10.98 7.27
N PHE A 319 13.38 11.17 6.61
CA PHE A 319 12.26 10.23 6.68
C PHE A 319 12.64 8.87 6.09
N LYS A 320 13.23 8.89 4.89
CA LYS A 320 13.88 7.75 4.22
C LYS A 320 15.17 8.25 3.59
N SER A 321 16.26 7.53 3.80
CA SER A 321 17.57 7.92 3.24
C SER A 321 17.96 6.97 2.13
N TYR A 322 17.99 7.48 0.88
CA TYR A 322 18.47 6.76 -0.30
C TYR A 322 19.30 7.69 -1.18
N THR A 323 20.40 7.18 -1.71
CA THR A 323 21.34 7.97 -2.54
C THR A 323 21.57 7.27 -3.87
N SER A 324 21.57 8.01 -4.98
CA SER A 324 21.74 7.43 -6.33
C SER A 324 23.11 6.80 -6.58
N THR A 325 24.08 7.06 -5.69
CA THR A 325 25.42 6.46 -5.67
C THR A 325 25.51 5.22 -4.78
N ASP A 326 24.42 4.79 -4.14
CA ASP A 326 24.40 3.58 -3.33
C ASP A 326 24.70 2.36 -4.20
N SER A 327 25.65 1.52 -3.78
CA SER A 327 25.79 0.17 -4.31
C SER A 327 24.63 -0.70 -3.84
N THR A 328 24.42 -1.85 -4.48
CA THR A 328 23.38 -2.82 -4.10
C THR A 328 23.41 -3.16 -2.61
N ASP A 329 24.59 -3.44 -2.04
CA ASP A 329 24.74 -3.77 -0.62
C ASP A 329 24.40 -2.61 0.32
N VAL A 330 24.78 -1.38 -0.06
CA VAL A 330 24.45 -0.18 0.73
C VAL A 330 22.94 0.08 0.68
N LEU A 331 22.34 -0.11 -0.50
CA LEU A 331 20.90 0.04 -0.71
C LEU A 331 20.12 -0.98 0.13
N THR A 332 20.49 -2.26 0.13
CA THR A 332 19.81 -3.28 0.94
C THR A 332 19.96 -3.02 2.43
N GLY A 333 21.13 -2.56 2.89
CA GLY A 333 21.32 -2.08 4.26
C GLY A 333 20.38 -0.94 4.63
N LYS A 334 20.20 0.06 3.74
CA LYS A 334 19.25 1.17 3.92
C LYS A 334 17.80 0.71 3.90
N ILE A 335 17.41 -0.23 3.04
CA ILE A 335 16.08 -0.84 3.00
C ILE A 335 15.76 -1.47 4.37
N GLN A 336 16.70 -2.24 4.95
CA GLN A 336 16.51 -2.84 6.27
C GLN A 336 16.36 -1.81 7.38
N ILE A 337 17.15 -0.73 7.36
CA ILE A 337 17.06 0.36 8.35
C ILE A 337 15.71 1.06 8.23
N ASN A 338 15.28 1.43 7.02
CA ASN A 338 13.97 2.06 6.80
C ASN A 338 12.82 1.14 7.21
N ALA A 339 12.90 -0.17 6.95
CA ALA A 339 11.92 -1.13 7.42
C ALA A 339 11.82 -1.16 8.96
N GLN A 340 12.96 -1.18 9.67
CA GLN A 340 12.99 -1.11 11.13
C GLN A 340 12.30 0.17 11.64
N HIS A 341 12.61 1.32 11.03
CA HIS A 341 11.98 2.59 11.36
C HIS A 341 10.47 2.59 11.10
N ASN A 342 10.01 2.03 9.98
CA ASN A 342 8.59 1.89 9.66
C ASN A 342 7.83 1.14 10.76
N LEU A 343 8.35 0.00 11.19
CA LEU A 343 7.70 -0.85 12.18
C LEU A 343 7.72 -0.23 13.58
N LEU A 344 8.84 0.34 14.00
CA LEU A 344 8.96 1.01 15.29
C LEU A 344 8.00 2.21 15.40
N ARG A 345 7.92 3.02 14.33
CA ARG A 345 6.95 4.12 14.23
C ARG A 345 5.51 3.61 14.29
N ALA A 346 5.20 2.51 13.59
CA ALA A 346 3.87 1.91 13.64
C ALA A 346 3.46 1.45 15.04
N CYS A 347 4.39 0.85 15.80
CA CYS A 347 4.14 0.44 17.17
C CYS A 347 3.85 1.64 18.07
N ILE A 348 4.66 2.71 17.98
CA ILE A 348 4.55 3.87 18.88
C ILE A 348 3.32 4.71 18.55
N ILE A 349 3.06 4.99 17.26
CA ILE A 349 1.86 5.73 16.85
C ILE A 349 0.58 4.94 17.19
N SER A 350 0.61 3.62 17.06
CA SER A 350 -0.53 2.78 17.46
C SER A 350 -0.74 2.79 18.97
N ALA A 351 0.34 2.66 19.76
CA ALA A 351 0.29 2.71 21.22
C ALA A 351 -0.22 4.07 21.72
N ASP A 352 0.30 5.18 21.19
CA ASP A 352 -0.18 6.53 21.50
C ASP A 352 -1.69 6.66 21.22
N ARG A 353 -2.15 6.23 20.04
CA ARG A 353 -3.59 6.25 19.71
C ARG A 353 -4.45 5.39 20.63
N ILE A 354 -3.92 4.29 21.19
CA ILE A 354 -4.64 3.42 22.14
C ILE A 354 -4.73 4.09 23.52
N ILE A 355 -3.60 4.63 24.02
CA ILE A 355 -3.51 5.27 25.35
C ILE A 355 -4.25 6.61 25.37
N SER A 356 -4.11 7.42 24.33
CA SER A 356 -4.78 8.72 24.20
C SER A 356 -6.31 8.62 24.14
N LYS A 357 -6.88 7.42 23.92
CA LYS A 357 -8.34 7.18 24.00
C LYS A 357 -8.83 6.89 25.43
N GLN A 358 -7.95 6.51 26.35
CA GLN A 358 -8.33 6.17 27.73
C GLN A 358 -8.53 7.43 28.57
N THR A 359 -9.41 7.39 29.58
CA THR A 359 -9.46 8.50 30.54
C THR A 359 -8.23 8.47 31.46
N ALA A 360 -7.90 9.60 32.11
CA ALA A 360 -6.79 9.64 33.07
C ALA A 360 -6.99 8.65 34.24
N GLN A 361 -8.23 8.43 34.65
CA GLN A 361 -8.55 7.46 35.70
C GLN A 361 -8.32 6.03 35.22
N ASP A 362 -8.85 5.66 34.06
CA ASP A 362 -8.71 4.30 33.52
C ASP A 362 -7.24 3.97 33.28
N LEU A 363 -6.47 4.91 32.72
CA LEU A 363 -5.03 4.72 32.50
C LEU A 363 -4.28 4.43 33.81
N MET A 364 -4.56 5.20 34.87
CA MET A 364 -3.95 4.97 36.18
C MET A 364 -4.35 3.61 36.75
N GLU A 365 -5.60 3.19 36.58
CA GLU A 365 -6.08 1.88 37.00
C GLU A 365 -5.33 0.75 36.28
N TYR A 366 -5.22 0.80 34.95
CA TYR A 366 -4.44 -0.17 34.17
C TYR A 366 -2.96 -0.23 34.62
N ILE A 367 -2.37 0.91 34.98
CA ILE A 367 -0.99 0.97 35.45
C ILE A 367 -0.86 0.34 36.84
N VAL A 368 -1.68 0.76 37.81
CA VAL A 368 -1.60 0.28 39.20
C VAL A 368 -1.89 -1.22 39.29
N GLU A 369 -2.87 -1.70 38.52
CA GLU A 369 -3.27 -3.11 38.51
C GLU A 369 -2.43 -3.97 37.57
N LYS A 370 -1.48 -3.39 36.83
CA LYS A 370 -0.62 -4.09 35.85
C LYS A 370 -1.42 -4.79 34.74
N ARG A 371 -2.46 -4.12 34.26
CA ARG A 371 -3.42 -4.62 33.26
C ARG A 371 -3.28 -3.94 31.90
N LEU A 372 -2.15 -3.26 31.64
CA LEU A 372 -1.92 -2.58 30.35
C LEU A 372 -2.01 -3.54 29.15
N ASP A 373 -1.61 -4.81 29.31
CA ASP A 373 -1.71 -5.82 28.25
C ASP A 373 -3.17 -6.06 27.80
N GLU A 374 -4.17 -5.82 28.65
CA GLU A 374 -5.59 -5.94 28.29
C GLU A 374 -6.01 -4.93 27.20
N LEU A 375 -5.24 -3.84 27.02
CA LEU A 375 -5.46 -2.89 25.93
C LEU A 375 -5.00 -3.43 24.57
N LEU A 376 -4.19 -4.51 24.56
CA LEU A 376 -3.70 -5.22 23.38
C LEU A 376 -4.41 -6.55 23.14
N ASP A 377 -5.29 -6.96 24.05
CA ASP A 377 -6.23 -8.06 23.85
C ASP A 377 -7.19 -7.63 22.73
N ASP A 378 -6.69 -7.79 21.51
CA ASP A 378 -7.47 -7.74 20.31
C ASP A 378 -8.67 -8.65 20.54
N GLN A 379 -9.83 -8.17 20.11
CA GLN A 379 -10.93 -9.05 19.77
C GLN A 379 -10.30 -10.17 18.94
N GLU A 380 -10.14 -11.38 19.49
CA GLU A 380 -9.72 -12.53 18.68
C GLU A 380 -10.52 -12.42 17.40
N ILE A 381 -9.82 -12.27 16.26
CA ILE A 381 -10.47 -12.24 14.97
C ILE A 381 -11.08 -13.62 14.86
N LEU A 382 -12.34 -13.73 15.29
CA LEU A 382 -13.19 -14.89 15.15
C LEU A 382 -13.44 -14.99 13.64
N SER A 383 -12.50 -15.64 12.98
CA SER A 383 -12.54 -15.88 11.55
C SER A 383 -12.80 -17.36 11.34
N ASP A 384 -13.89 -17.65 10.64
CA ASP A 384 -14.20 -19.00 10.17
C ASP A 384 -13.39 -19.34 8.91
N LEU A 385 -12.41 -18.50 8.53
CA LEU A 385 -11.60 -18.66 7.32
C LEU A 385 -10.88 -20.01 7.27
N VAL A 386 -10.38 -20.52 8.39
CA VAL A 386 -9.73 -21.85 8.43
C VAL A 386 -10.72 -22.95 8.03
N GLU A 387 -11.99 -22.85 8.46
CA GLU A 387 -13.04 -23.79 8.05
C GLU A 387 -13.41 -23.61 6.58
N HIS A 388 -13.55 -22.37 6.12
CA HIS A 388 -13.80 -22.06 4.71
C HIS A 388 -12.69 -22.62 3.80
N LEU A 389 -11.42 -22.48 4.20
CA LEU A 389 -10.27 -23.02 3.47
C LEU A 389 -10.25 -24.56 3.45
N LYS A 390 -10.69 -25.23 4.52
CA LYS A 390 -10.85 -26.70 4.52
C LYS A 390 -11.88 -27.15 3.48
N ASN A 391 -12.98 -26.41 3.33
CA ASN A 391 -14.01 -26.73 2.34
C ASN A 391 -13.52 -26.58 0.89
N VAL A 392 -12.54 -25.71 0.62
CA VAL A 392 -11.93 -25.54 -0.71
C VAL A 392 -11.28 -26.83 -1.20
N ALA A 393 -10.57 -27.56 -0.32
CA ALA A 393 -9.85 -28.77 -0.69
C ALA A 393 -10.78 -29.86 -1.25
N HIS A 394 -12.03 -29.94 -0.77
CA HIS A 394 -13.02 -30.91 -1.22
C HIS A 394 -13.67 -30.60 -2.57
N LYS A 395 -13.49 -29.38 -3.11
CA LYS A 395 -14.07 -28.98 -4.40
C LYS A 395 -13.31 -29.51 -5.61
N PHE A 396 -12.05 -29.93 -5.44
CA PHE A 396 -11.20 -30.33 -6.56
C PHE A 396 -11.15 -31.86 -6.74
N PRO A 397 -11.18 -32.36 -7.98
CA PRO A 397 -11.04 -33.79 -8.24
C PRO A 397 -9.65 -34.28 -7.82
N ASP A 398 -9.61 -35.48 -7.24
CA ASP A 398 -8.36 -36.19 -6.96
C ASP A 398 -7.73 -36.63 -8.28
N SER A 399 -6.69 -35.91 -8.68
CA SER A 399 -5.97 -36.06 -9.95
C SER A 399 -4.48 -35.86 -9.70
N GLU A 400 -3.62 -36.36 -10.58
CA GLU A 400 -2.17 -36.17 -10.49
C GLU A 400 -1.80 -34.67 -10.37
N ARG A 401 -2.54 -33.81 -11.08
CA ARG A 401 -2.42 -32.36 -10.99
C ARG A 401 -2.70 -31.85 -9.57
N THR A 402 -3.82 -32.27 -8.97
CA THR A 402 -4.19 -31.87 -7.60
C THR A 402 -3.16 -32.37 -6.60
N GLN A 403 -2.65 -33.59 -6.75
CA GLN A 403 -1.64 -34.16 -5.84
C GLN A 403 -0.33 -33.37 -5.88
N LYS A 404 0.17 -33.02 -7.07
CA LYS A 404 1.36 -32.17 -7.21
C LYS A 404 1.15 -30.76 -6.64
N GLN A 405 -0.02 -30.17 -6.86
CA GLN A 405 -0.35 -28.85 -6.29
C GLN A 405 -0.34 -28.87 -4.75
N ASN A 406 -0.90 -29.92 -4.15
CA ASN A 406 -0.90 -30.08 -2.69
C ASN A 406 0.51 -30.34 -2.15
N GLN A 407 1.33 -31.13 -2.87
CA GLN A 407 2.72 -31.34 -2.51
C GLN A 407 3.51 -30.02 -2.52
N VAL A 408 3.41 -29.22 -3.58
CA VAL A 408 4.09 -27.92 -3.65
C VAL A 408 3.58 -26.97 -2.56
N ALA A 409 2.29 -26.96 -2.26
CA ALA A 409 1.74 -26.16 -1.16
C ALA A 409 2.32 -26.58 0.21
N GLN A 410 2.52 -27.88 0.42
CA GLN A 410 3.14 -28.43 1.62
C GLN A 410 4.62 -28.03 1.72
N GLU A 411 5.39 -28.20 0.65
CA GLU A 411 6.79 -27.79 0.60
C GLU A 411 6.93 -26.28 0.85
N LEU A 412 6.08 -25.45 0.23
CA LEU A 412 6.03 -24.00 0.49
C LEU A 412 5.70 -23.67 1.95
N ALA A 413 4.84 -24.46 2.59
CA ALA A 413 4.48 -24.27 3.98
C ALA A 413 5.63 -24.70 4.93
N ASP A 414 6.49 -25.63 4.53
CA ASP A 414 7.58 -26.12 5.37
C ASP A 414 8.84 -25.22 5.33
N LEU A 415 8.93 -24.30 4.36
CA LEU A 415 10.01 -23.33 4.23
C LEU A 415 10.17 -22.44 5.47
N ARG A 416 11.42 -22.04 5.73
CA ARG A 416 11.80 -21.24 6.92
C ARG A 416 11.66 -19.75 6.70
N ASP A 417 11.93 -19.30 5.48
CA ASP A 417 11.95 -17.90 5.11
C ASP A 417 10.77 -17.57 4.19
N ILE A 418 10.86 -16.48 3.42
CA ILE A 418 9.77 -16.05 2.54
C ILE A 418 9.68 -17.00 1.36
N ALA A 419 8.57 -17.74 1.29
CA ALA A 419 8.32 -18.69 0.24
C ALA A 419 8.00 -18.01 -1.09
N VAL A 420 8.53 -18.54 -2.19
CA VAL A 420 8.24 -18.08 -3.55
C VAL A 420 7.67 -19.24 -4.36
N LEU A 421 6.46 -19.06 -4.88
CA LEU A 421 5.84 -19.94 -5.86
C LEU A 421 6.14 -19.42 -7.27
N ALA A 422 7.02 -20.14 -7.98
CA ALA A 422 7.30 -19.93 -9.39
C ALA A 422 6.47 -20.89 -10.24
N GLY A 423 5.55 -20.40 -11.06
CA GLY A 423 4.64 -21.30 -11.78
C GLY A 423 4.05 -20.71 -13.06
N PRO A 424 4.14 -21.40 -14.22
CA PRO A 424 3.55 -20.93 -15.47
C PRO A 424 2.07 -20.61 -15.35
N ALA A 425 1.56 -19.79 -16.27
CA ALA A 425 0.14 -19.50 -16.29
C ALA A 425 -0.66 -20.81 -16.50
N GLY A 426 -1.73 -20.99 -15.72
CA GLY A 426 -2.54 -22.21 -15.77
C GLY A 426 -2.09 -23.36 -14.87
N CYS A 427 -0.97 -23.27 -14.13
CA CYS A 427 -0.57 -24.33 -13.20
C CYS A 427 -1.44 -24.42 -11.93
N GLY A 428 -2.28 -23.41 -11.66
CA GLY A 428 -3.19 -23.35 -10.50
C GLY A 428 -2.63 -22.62 -9.29
N LYS A 429 -1.92 -21.50 -9.52
CA LYS A 429 -1.29 -20.68 -8.47
C LYS A 429 -2.27 -20.25 -7.39
N THR A 430 -3.48 -19.81 -7.75
CA THR A 430 -4.52 -19.41 -6.80
C THR A 430 -4.84 -20.52 -5.80
N LYS A 431 -5.04 -21.74 -6.30
CA LYS A 431 -5.28 -22.92 -5.45
C LYS A 431 -4.10 -23.24 -4.54
N ILE A 432 -2.88 -23.25 -5.06
CA ILE A 432 -1.67 -23.52 -4.25
C ILE A 432 -1.52 -22.47 -3.14
N ALA A 433 -1.77 -21.19 -3.44
CA ALA A 433 -1.68 -20.11 -2.46
C ALA A 433 -2.75 -20.21 -1.35
N LEU A 434 -3.98 -20.62 -1.69
CA LEU A 434 -5.03 -20.89 -0.70
C LEU A 434 -4.71 -22.12 0.16
N GLU A 435 -4.16 -23.17 -0.44
CA GLU A 435 -3.74 -24.38 0.28
C GLU A 435 -2.55 -24.10 1.22
N TRP A 436 -1.59 -23.29 0.78
CA TRP A 436 -0.52 -22.76 1.64
C TRP A 436 -1.08 -21.99 2.84
N ALA A 437 -2.07 -21.11 2.61
CA ALA A 437 -2.73 -20.37 3.68
C ALA A 437 -3.49 -21.31 4.65
N ARG A 438 -4.10 -22.38 4.12
CA ARG A 438 -4.76 -23.42 4.93
C ARG A 438 -3.76 -24.17 5.82
N LEU A 439 -2.63 -24.59 5.26
CA LEU A 439 -1.59 -25.33 5.98
C LEU A 439 -0.90 -24.49 7.07
N LYS A 440 -0.92 -23.16 6.92
CA LYS A 440 -0.42 -22.21 7.92
C LYS A 440 -1.49 -21.71 8.90
N ASP A 441 -2.70 -22.31 8.89
CA ASP A 441 -3.84 -21.92 9.74
C ASP A 441 -4.16 -20.42 9.66
N ALA A 442 -4.18 -19.87 8.44
CA ALA A 442 -4.39 -18.45 8.21
C ALA A 442 -5.74 -17.97 8.74
N LYS A 443 -5.71 -17.06 9.72
CA LYS A 443 -6.90 -16.36 10.25
C LYS A 443 -7.30 -15.14 9.43
N LYS A 444 -6.40 -14.65 8.58
CA LYS A 444 -6.60 -13.51 7.69
C LYS A 444 -5.64 -13.56 6.52
N ILE A 445 -6.16 -13.33 5.33
CA ILE A 445 -5.37 -13.26 4.09
C ILE A 445 -5.43 -11.82 3.55
N ILE A 446 -4.28 -11.25 3.23
CA ILE A 446 -4.18 -10.02 2.43
C ILE A 446 -3.60 -10.43 1.08
N TRP A 447 -4.45 -10.39 0.05
CA TRP A 447 -4.08 -10.68 -1.33
C TRP A 447 -3.71 -9.39 -2.03
N VAL A 448 -2.42 -9.19 -2.29
CA VAL A 448 -1.88 -7.97 -2.87
C VAL A 448 -1.63 -8.19 -4.36
N CYS A 449 -2.28 -7.40 -5.21
CA CYS A 449 -2.11 -7.45 -6.66
C CYS A 449 -1.43 -6.17 -7.20
N PRO A 450 -0.80 -6.23 -8.39
CA PRO A 450 -0.14 -5.08 -9.00
C PRO A 450 -1.09 -4.04 -9.57
N ARG A 451 -2.30 -4.44 -9.97
CA ARG A 451 -3.27 -3.57 -10.65
C ARG A 451 -4.69 -3.87 -10.19
N VAL A 452 -5.55 -2.86 -10.31
CA VAL A 452 -6.97 -2.96 -9.95
C VAL A 452 -7.70 -4.06 -10.73
N GLN A 453 -7.39 -4.24 -12.01
CA GLN A 453 -8.01 -5.29 -12.84
C GLN A 453 -7.65 -6.70 -12.36
N VAL A 454 -6.41 -6.89 -11.88
CA VAL A 454 -5.99 -8.16 -11.27
C VAL A 454 -6.80 -8.41 -9.99
N CYS A 455 -6.98 -7.38 -9.16
CA CYS A 455 -7.81 -7.48 -7.96
C CYS A 455 -9.25 -7.89 -8.28
N GLN A 456 -9.85 -7.35 -9.33
CA GLN A 456 -11.21 -7.71 -9.73
C GLN A 456 -11.30 -9.18 -10.16
N GLY A 457 -10.37 -9.63 -11.02
CA GLY A 457 -10.32 -11.04 -11.44
C GLY A 457 -10.15 -12.00 -10.27
N ILE A 458 -9.23 -11.71 -9.35
CA ILE A 458 -9.02 -12.52 -8.14
C ILE A 458 -10.24 -12.45 -7.21
N PHE A 459 -10.86 -11.28 -7.04
CA PHE A 459 -12.05 -11.14 -6.21
C PHE A 459 -13.22 -11.97 -6.75
N GLU A 460 -13.46 -11.94 -8.06
CA GLU A 460 -14.48 -12.77 -8.72
C GLU A 460 -14.14 -14.25 -8.59
N GLU A 461 -12.91 -14.66 -8.90
CA GLU A 461 -12.44 -16.04 -8.75
C GLU A 461 -12.63 -16.54 -7.30
N LEU A 462 -12.18 -15.77 -6.31
CA LEU A 462 -12.31 -16.14 -4.90
C LEU A 462 -13.77 -16.23 -4.45
N THR A 463 -14.63 -15.31 -4.87
CA THR A 463 -16.03 -15.30 -4.40
C THR A 463 -16.93 -16.30 -5.12
N GLN A 464 -16.61 -16.69 -6.36
CA GLN A 464 -17.41 -17.63 -7.14
C GLN A 464 -16.92 -19.08 -6.96
N ASP A 465 -15.61 -19.31 -7.07
CA ASP A 465 -15.09 -20.67 -7.20
C ASP A 465 -14.57 -21.22 -5.86
N TYR A 466 -13.85 -20.40 -5.09
CA TYR A 466 -13.10 -20.89 -3.92
C TYR A 466 -13.85 -20.65 -2.60
N LEU A 467 -14.11 -19.40 -2.24
CA LEU A 467 -14.57 -18.94 -0.91
C LEU A 467 -15.91 -18.17 -0.97
N PRO A 468 -17.02 -18.79 -1.42
CA PRO A 468 -18.32 -18.12 -1.52
C PRO A 468 -18.93 -17.69 -0.18
N ASP A 469 -18.58 -18.40 0.89
CA ASP A 469 -19.11 -18.18 2.24
C ASP A 469 -18.21 -17.29 3.11
N ALA A 470 -16.98 -17.02 2.66
CA ALA A 470 -16.04 -16.17 3.40
C ALA A 470 -16.34 -14.68 3.21
N LYS A 471 -15.95 -13.86 4.19
CA LYS A 471 -16.01 -12.40 4.06
C LYS A 471 -14.83 -11.90 3.23
N VAL A 472 -15.03 -11.78 1.91
CA VAL A 472 -14.01 -11.30 0.96
C VAL A 472 -14.21 -9.80 0.71
N GLU A 473 -13.21 -8.99 1.04
CA GLU A 473 -13.17 -7.54 0.81
C GLU A 473 -12.34 -7.22 -0.44
N ILE A 474 -12.82 -6.30 -1.29
CA ILE A 474 -11.99 -5.62 -2.28
C ILE A 474 -11.71 -4.20 -1.81
N LEU A 475 -10.42 -3.88 -1.66
CA LEU A 475 -9.94 -2.60 -1.17
C LEU A 475 -8.95 -2.01 -2.16
N THR A 476 -9.41 -1.08 -3.00
CA THR A 476 -8.56 -0.37 -3.95
C THR A 476 -8.86 1.13 -3.91
N GLY A 477 -8.12 1.92 -4.70
CA GLY A 477 -8.42 3.35 -4.85
C GLY A 477 -9.81 3.62 -5.44
N GLU A 478 -10.30 2.71 -6.29
CA GLU A 478 -11.55 2.86 -7.07
C GLU A 478 -12.71 2.03 -6.50
N PHE A 479 -12.43 0.89 -5.87
CA PHE A 479 -13.43 -0.07 -5.42
C PHE A 479 -13.24 -0.38 -3.94
N LYS A 480 -14.31 -0.22 -3.15
CA LYS A 480 -14.33 -0.48 -1.70
C LYS A 480 -15.65 -1.12 -1.31
N TYR A 481 -15.70 -2.44 -1.32
CA TYR A 481 -16.87 -3.22 -0.93
C TYR A 481 -16.43 -4.62 -0.48
N PHE A 482 -17.32 -5.37 0.15
CA PHE A 482 -17.07 -6.77 0.47
C PHE A 482 -18.26 -7.64 0.09
N ASN A 483 -17.97 -8.91 -0.19
CA ASN A 483 -18.94 -9.98 -0.37
C ASN A 483 -18.98 -10.82 0.92
N GLU A 484 -20.18 -11.05 1.43
CA GLU A 484 -20.44 -11.94 2.56
C GLU A 484 -21.70 -12.74 2.25
N ASN A 485 -21.57 -14.07 2.10
CA ASN A 485 -22.66 -14.98 1.72
C ASN A 485 -23.39 -14.57 0.43
N GLY A 486 -22.64 -14.20 -0.60
CA GLY A 486 -23.16 -13.76 -1.89
C GLY A 486 -23.79 -12.36 -1.90
N LYS A 487 -23.72 -11.60 -0.80
CA LYS A 487 -24.26 -10.23 -0.70
C LYS A 487 -23.15 -9.19 -0.68
N ILE A 488 -23.23 -8.23 -1.59
CA ILE A 488 -22.30 -7.10 -1.66
C ILE A 488 -22.71 -6.01 -0.67
N LYS A 489 -21.77 -5.54 0.15
CA LYS A 489 -21.91 -4.37 1.02
C LYS A 489 -20.83 -3.34 0.68
N ASN A 490 -21.26 -2.10 0.45
CA ASN A 490 -20.37 -1.00 0.06
C ASN A 490 -19.77 -0.30 1.29
N GLU A 491 -18.58 0.29 1.09
CA GLU A 491 -17.84 1.10 2.08
C GLU A 491 -17.58 0.44 3.45
N PRO A 492 -16.98 -0.77 3.49
CA PRO A 492 -16.52 -1.34 4.76
C PRO A 492 -15.43 -0.48 5.42
N GLU A 493 -15.28 -0.67 6.73
CA GLU A 493 -14.04 -0.29 7.40
C GLU A 493 -12.85 -1.02 6.71
N PRO A 494 -11.77 -0.30 6.33
CA PRO A 494 -10.68 -0.90 5.57
C PRO A 494 -10.03 -2.08 6.29
N PHE A 495 -9.70 -3.13 5.53
CA PHE A 495 -9.10 -4.36 6.07
C PHE A 495 -9.98 -5.06 7.11
N SER A 496 -11.31 -5.03 6.95
CA SER A 496 -12.24 -5.73 7.85
C SER A 496 -12.66 -7.12 7.35
N GLY A 497 -12.32 -7.49 6.11
CA GLY A 497 -12.55 -8.84 5.56
C GLY A 497 -11.63 -9.92 6.16
N ASP A 498 -12.08 -11.18 6.05
CA ASP A 498 -11.25 -12.38 6.32
C ASP A 498 -10.19 -12.52 5.22
N VAL A 499 -10.59 -12.24 3.98
CA VAL A 499 -9.69 -12.14 2.83
C VAL A 499 -9.82 -10.74 2.25
N VAL A 500 -8.71 -10.01 2.16
CA VAL A 500 -8.67 -8.63 1.64
C VAL A 500 -7.89 -8.62 0.34
N VAL A 501 -8.58 -8.47 -0.79
CA VAL A 501 -7.99 -8.29 -2.11
C VAL A 501 -7.72 -6.81 -2.35
N THR A 502 -6.45 -6.44 -2.48
CA THR A 502 -6.02 -5.04 -2.50
C THR A 502 -4.89 -4.79 -3.48
N THR A 503 -4.69 -3.53 -3.89
CA THR A 503 -3.46 -3.14 -4.57
C THR A 503 -2.33 -2.87 -3.57
N ILE A 504 -1.09 -3.01 -4.03
CA ILE A 504 0.10 -2.69 -3.22
C ILE A 504 0.10 -1.24 -2.70
N ASP A 505 -0.50 -0.30 -3.42
CA ASP A 505 -0.60 1.11 -3.03
C ASP A 505 -1.27 1.31 -1.65
N GLN A 506 -2.30 0.52 -1.35
CA GLN A 506 -3.01 0.62 -0.07
C GLN A 506 -2.12 0.20 1.10
N ILE A 507 -1.25 -0.80 0.88
CA ILE A 507 -0.28 -1.27 1.87
C ILE A 507 0.86 -0.27 2.02
N LEU A 508 1.39 0.24 0.90
CA LEU A 508 2.47 1.23 0.89
C LEU A 508 2.12 2.52 1.64
N GLY A 509 0.83 2.88 1.66
CA GLY A 509 0.31 3.98 2.48
C GLY A 509 0.74 3.91 3.96
N SER A 510 0.95 2.71 4.50
CA SER A 510 1.39 2.51 5.89
C SER A 510 2.86 2.88 6.15
N ILE A 511 3.72 2.82 5.13
CA ILE A 511 5.15 3.09 5.24
C ILE A 511 5.58 4.43 4.62
N VAL A 512 4.69 5.12 3.90
CA VAL A 512 4.97 6.43 3.28
C VAL A 512 4.17 7.60 3.88
N THR A 513 3.15 7.34 4.71
CA THR A 513 2.29 8.40 5.30
C THR A 513 2.20 8.30 6.82
N HIS A 514 1.63 9.30 7.51
CA HIS A 514 1.31 9.24 8.95
C HIS A 514 -0.11 8.78 9.28
N THR A 515 -1.05 8.93 8.36
CA THR A 515 -2.47 8.65 8.62
C THR A 515 -2.71 7.16 8.79
N ASN A 516 -2.11 6.35 7.92
CA ASN A 516 -2.41 4.91 7.82
C ASN A 516 -1.33 4.01 8.42
N VAL A 517 -0.39 4.54 9.22
CA VAL A 517 0.74 3.75 9.75
C VAL A 517 0.28 2.52 10.53
N ASN A 518 -0.83 2.64 11.25
CA ASN A 518 -1.39 1.55 12.05
C ASN A 518 -1.71 0.29 11.24
N SER A 519 -1.97 0.39 9.93
CA SER A 519 -2.28 -0.79 9.12
C SER A 519 -1.06 -1.68 8.87
N LEU A 520 0.16 -1.24 9.21
CA LEU A 520 1.35 -2.07 9.14
C LEU A 520 1.33 -3.21 10.17
N LEU A 521 0.77 -3.02 11.36
CA LEU A 521 0.73 -4.07 12.39
C LEU A 521 -0.20 -5.24 12.00
N PRO A 522 -1.44 -5.01 11.54
CA PRO A 522 -2.27 -6.07 10.97
C PRO A 522 -1.65 -6.72 9.72
N PHE A 523 -0.94 -5.94 8.88
CA PHE A 523 -0.21 -6.48 7.74
C PHE A 523 0.88 -7.46 8.16
N MET A 524 1.64 -7.13 9.21
CA MET A 524 2.69 -7.99 9.76
C MET A 524 2.11 -9.33 10.22
N ASP A 525 0.98 -9.31 10.91
CA ASP A 525 0.36 -10.53 11.46
C ASP A 525 -0.36 -11.40 10.41
N ALA A 526 -1.02 -10.78 9.44
CA ALA A 526 -1.78 -11.49 8.41
C ALA A 526 -0.89 -12.33 7.48
N HIS A 527 -1.49 -13.35 6.85
CA HIS A 527 -0.90 -14.08 5.74
C HIS A 527 -1.01 -13.25 4.48
N VAL A 528 0.11 -12.89 3.88
CA VAL A 528 0.16 -11.98 2.73
C VAL A 528 0.56 -12.76 1.49
N ILE A 529 -0.24 -12.65 0.44
CA ILE A 529 0.06 -13.22 -0.87
C ILE A 529 0.34 -12.05 -1.81
N PHE A 530 1.56 -11.94 -2.30
CA PHE A 530 1.92 -10.97 -3.34
C PHE A 530 1.82 -11.65 -4.70
N ASP A 531 0.69 -11.44 -5.37
CA ASP A 531 0.40 -12.02 -6.67
C ASP A 531 1.02 -11.20 -7.79
N GLU A 532 1.57 -11.88 -8.80
CA GLU A 532 2.32 -11.29 -9.92
C GLU A 532 3.36 -10.24 -9.47
N TYR A 533 4.12 -10.55 -8.40
CA TYR A 533 4.99 -9.57 -7.72
C TYR A 533 6.11 -9.00 -8.60
N HIS A 534 6.53 -9.70 -9.65
CA HIS A 534 7.54 -9.24 -10.61
C HIS A 534 7.14 -7.94 -11.31
N GLU A 535 5.84 -7.64 -11.40
CA GLU A 535 5.39 -6.35 -11.94
C GLU A 535 5.86 -5.15 -11.10
N TYR A 536 6.09 -5.33 -9.79
CA TYR A 536 6.58 -4.25 -8.92
C TYR A 536 8.01 -3.81 -9.25
N ILE A 537 8.80 -4.71 -9.84
CA ILE A 537 10.23 -4.52 -10.07
C ILE A 537 10.48 -3.49 -11.17
N GLY A 538 9.68 -3.55 -12.24
CA GLY A 538 9.72 -2.57 -13.33
C GLY A 538 9.02 -1.25 -13.00
N MET A 539 8.29 -1.17 -11.88
CA MET A 539 7.59 0.04 -11.46
C MET A 539 8.50 0.92 -10.60
N GLU A 540 8.75 2.14 -11.07
CA GLU A 540 9.55 3.14 -10.35
C GLU A 540 8.98 3.38 -8.93
N ILE A 541 9.85 3.53 -7.93
CA ILE A 541 9.53 3.62 -6.48
C ILE A 541 9.10 2.27 -5.87
N PHE A 542 8.24 1.51 -6.56
CA PHE A 542 7.68 0.26 -6.03
C PHE A 542 8.75 -0.79 -5.79
N ASN A 543 9.77 -0.88 -6.64
CA ASN A 543 10.90 -1.81 -6.47
C ASN A 543 11.71 -1.59 -5.17
N ILE A 544 11.70 -0.40 -4.55
CA ILE A 544 12.37 -0.16 -3.27
C ILE A 544 11.38 -0.31 -2.12
N LEU A 545 10.19 0.26 -2.24
CA LEU A 545 9.19 0.21 -1.17
C LEU A 545 8.61 -1.20 -0.96
N PHE A 546 8.51 -2.00 -2.01
CA PHE A 546 8.18 -3.42 -1.90
C PHE A 546 9.26 -4.16 -1.11
N ALA A 547 10.53 -3.90 -1.39
CA ALA A 547 11.64 -4.49 -0.64
C ALA A 547 11.61 -4.08 0.85
N GLU A 548 11.18 -2.86 1.19
CA GLU A 548 10.97 -2.47 2.59
C GLU A 548 9.86 -3.29 3.28
N LEU A 549 8.74 -3.56 2.59
CA LEU A 549 7.65 -4.40 3.15
C LEU A 549 8.12 -5.84 3.37
N ILE A 550 8.90 -6.38 2.42
CA ILE A 550 9.50 -7.71 2.53
C ILE A 550 10.52 -7.74 3.67
N ALA A 551 11.36 -6.72 3.81
CA ALA A 551 12.28 -6.58 4.93
C ALA A 551 11.54 -6.51 6.28
N ASN A 552 10.37 -5.86 6.34
CA ASN A 552 9.51 -5.92 7.52
C ASN A 552 9.04 -7.35 7.82
N LYS A 553 8.51 -8.07 6.84
CA LYS A 553 8.11 -9.47 7.01
C LYS A 553 9.27 -10.39 7.41
N ASN A 554 10.47 -10.14 6.89
CA ASN A 554 11.69 -10.85 7.27
C ASN A 554 12.06 -10.68 8.74
N MET A 555 11.61 -9.61 9.41
CA MET A 555 11.82 -9.46 10.86
C MET A 555 11.03 -10.51 11.66
N ARG A 556 9.95 -11.08 11.13
CA ARG A 556 9.14 -12.07 11.85
C ARG A 556 9.94 -13.33 12.19
N ARG A 557 9.42 -14.11 13.15
CA ARG A 557 9.99 -15.42 13.52
C ARG A 557 10.15 -16.33 12.31
N LYS A 558 11.21 -17.13 12.34
CA LYS A 558 11.48 -18.15 11.31
C LYS A 558 10.30 -19.13 11.23
N HIS A 559 10.02 -19.67 10.05
CA HIS A 559 8.84 -20.47 9.70
C HIS A 559 7.48 -19.75 9.70
N GLU A 560 7.41 -18.50 10.16
CA GLU A 560 6.17 -17.71 10.19
C GLU A 560 6.36 -16.28 9.70
N LYS A 561 7.04 -16.19 8.55
CA LYS A 561 7.10 -14.96 7.75
C LYS A 561 5.72 -14.57 7.21
N ASN A 562 4.76 -15.49 7.19
CA ASN A 562 3.36 -15.29 6.75
C ASN A 562 3.29 -14.55 5.40
N THR A 563 4.18 -14.89 4.47
CA THR A 563 4.34 -14.20 3.18
C THR A 563 4.63 -15.22 2.10
N LEU A 564 3.85 -15.16 1.01
CA LEU A 564 4.05 -15.95 -0.20
C LEU A 564 4.18 -15.01 -1.40
N LEU A 565 5.28 -15.10 -2.13
CA LEU A 565 5.48 -14.40 -3.39
C LEU A 565 5.06 -15.31 -4.54
N VAL A 566 4.14 -14.85 -5.39
CA VAL A 566 3.57 -15.67 -6.46
C VAL A 566 3.92 -15.03 -7.79
N SER A 567 4.55 -15.79 -8.69
CA SER A 567 4.94 -15.30 -10.00
C SER A 567 5.02 -16.42 -11.03
N ALA A 568 4.69 -16.12 -12.28
CA ALA A 568 5.09 -16.97 -13.39
C ALA A 568 6.55 -16.77 -13.79
N THR A 569 7.07 -15.56 -13.65
CA THR A 569 8.37 -15.13 -14.17
C THR A 569 9.14 -14.41 -13.05
N PRO A 570 9.61 -15.14 -12.03
CA PRO A 570 10.31 -14.54 -10.90
C PRO A 570 11.63 -13.92 -11.36
N HIS A 571 11.88 -12.68 -10.97
CA HIS A 571 13.13 -11.99 -11.29
C HIS A 571 14.23 -12.42 -10.31
N TYR A 572 14.95 -13.50 -10.62
CA TYR A 572 15.87 -14.17 -9.70
C TYR A 572 16.95 -13.25 -9.10
N TYR A 573 17.54 -12.35 -9.90
CA TYR A 573 18.53 -11.40 -9.37
C TYR A 573 17.97 -10.51 -8.26
N TYR A 574 16.69 -10.10 -8.37
CA TYR A 574 16.05 -9.20 -7.40
C TYR A 574 15.64 -9.96 -6.14
N LEU A 575 15.19 -11.22 -6.28
CA LEU A 575 14.93 -12.10 -5.14
C LEU A 575 16.17 -12.27 -4.27
N GLU A 576 17.29 -12.65 -4.89
CA GLU A 576 18.53 -12.95 -4.17
C GLU A 576 19.20 -11.67 -3.63
N ASN A 577 19.42 -10.67 -4.48
CA ASN A 577 20.31 -9.56 -4.17
C ASN A 577 19.60 -8.34 -3.56
N ILE A 578 18.26 -8.23 -3.65
CA ILE A 578 17.50 -7.12 -3.08
C ILE A 578 16.57 -7.58 -1.95
N LEU A 579 15.84 -8.69 -2.15
CA LEU A 579 14.92 -9.21 -1.14
C LEU A 579 15.59 -10.16 -0.13
N ASN A 580 16.81 -10.63 -0.42
CA ASN A 580 17.53 -11.62 0.38
C ASN A 580 16.71 -12.91 0.55
N VAL A 581 16.14 -13.40 -0.55
CA VAL A 581 15.43 -14.68 -0.66
C VAL A 581 16.36 -15.67 -1.34
N HIS A 582 16.62 -16.80 -0.68
CA HIS A 582 17.53 -17.81 -1.20
C HIS A 582 16.88 -18.63 -2.33
N GLU A 583 17.69 -19.21 -3.23
CA GLU A 583 17.16 -20.04 -4.31
C GLU A 583 16.36 -21.25 -3.81
N ASP A 584 16.72 -21.81 -2.65
CA ASP A 584 16.03 -22.94 -2.02
C ASP A 584 14.61 -22.58 -1.52
N ASP A 585 14.32 -21.28 -1.35
CA ASP A 585 12.98 -20.80 -0.98
C ASP A 585 12.07 -20.58 -2.21
N VAL A 586 12.59 -20.85 -3.42
CA VAL A 586 11.85 -20.74 -4.68
C VAL A 586 11.44 -22.13 -5.17
N LEU A 587 10.15 -22.42 -5.05
CA LEU A 587 9.56 -23.67 -5.50
C LEU A 587 8.86 -23.52 -6.85
N GLU A 588 9.28 -24.36 -7.80
CA GLU A 588 8.76 -24.37 -9.15
C GLU A 588 7.61 -25.36 -9.31
N MET A 589 6.47 -24.87 -9.80
CA MET A 589 5.35 -25.68 -10.24
C MET A 589 5.39 -25.81 -11.77
N LEU A 590 5.64 -27.01 -12.28
CA LEU A 590 5.68 -27.26 -13.72
C LEU A 590 4.31 -27.05 -14.40
N SER A 591 4.36 -26.67 -15.68
CA SER A 591 3.16 -26.64 -16.53
C SER A 591 2.68 -28.06 -16.83
N PHE A 592 1.36 -28.23 -16.85
CA PHE A 592 0.70 -29.45 -17.33
C PHE A 592 0.37 -29.42 -18.82
N ASN A 593 0.69 -28.32 -19.50
CA ASN A 593 0.43 -28.17 -20.92
C ASN A 593 1.47 -29.00 -21.71
N PRO A 594 1.04 -30.05 -22.45
CA PRO A 594 1.94 -30.92 -23.19
C PRO A 594 2.35 -30.35 -24.55
N SER A 595 1.77 -29.23 -24.99
CA SER A 595 1.94 -28.68 -26.32
C SER A 595 3.37 -28.31 -26.67
N GLU A 596 3.64 -28.38 -27.96
CA GLU A 596 4.93 -28.04 -28.56
C GLU A 596 4.90 -26.64 -29.15
N TYR A 597 6.04 -25.95 -29.07
CA TYR A 597 6.20 -24.55 -29.46
C TYR A 597 7.45 -24.36 -30.32
N LYS A 598 7.41 -23.34 -31.18
CA LYS A 598 8.56 -22.85 -31.94
C LYS A 598 8.53 -21.32 -31.98
N ILE A 599 9.71 -20.69 -31.88
CA ILE A 599 9.87 -19.24 -32.01
C ILE A 599 10.41 -18.91 -33.39
N ASP A 600 9.71 -18.02 -34.10
CA ASP A 600 10.14 -17.47 -35.38
C ASP A 600 10.36 -15.95 -35.22
N PHE A 601 11.60 -15.49 -35.33
CA PHE A 601 11.92 -14.06 -35.28
C PHE A 601 11.71 -13.40 -36.64
N ILE A 602 10.98 -12.29 -36.64
CA ILE A 602 10.65 -11.53 -37.85
C ILE A 602 11.27 -10.15 -37.74
N GLU A 603 12.24 -9.86 -38.61
CA GLU A 603 12.81 -8.52 -38.70
C GLU A 603 11.89 -7.57 -39.45
N TYR A 604 11.75 -6.35 -38.93
CA TYR A 604 10.99 -5.29 -39.60
C TYR A 604 11.59 -3.91 -39.32
N ASP A 605 11.26 -2.96 -40.21
CA ASP A 605 11.55 -1.55 -40.02
C ASP A 605 10.29 -0.84 -39.49
N GLU A 606 10.39 -0.26 -38.30
CA GLU A 606 9.30 0.46 -37.65
C GLU A 606 9.03 1.85 -38.26
N SER A 607 9.98 2.38 -39.03
CA SER A 607 9.85 3.69 -39.69
C SER A 607 9.05 3.64 -41.00
N ILE A 608 8.85 2.43 -41.53
CA ILE A 608 8.20 2.15 -42.80
C ILE A 608 6.92 1.34 -42.56
N PHE A 609 5.86 1.73 -43.27
CA PHE A 609 4.57 1.05 -43.23
C PHE A 609 4.59 -0.30 -43.97
N PHE A 610 5.16 -0.31 -45.18
CA PHE A 610 5.20 -1.49 -46.04
C PHE A 610 6.05 -2.62 -45.43
N GLY A 611 5.50 -3.84 -45.43
CA GLY A 611 6.18 -5.03 -44.90
C GLY A 611 6.07 -5.22 -43.39
N ASN A 612 5.61 -4.21 -42.64
CA ASN A 612 5.50 -4.27 -41.20
C ASN A 612 4.41 -5.28 -40.75
N PRO A 613 4.75 -6.28 -39.91
CA PRO A 613 3.84 -7.37 -39.57
C PRO A 613 2.60 -6.91 -38.78
N PHE A 614 2.68 -5.82 -38.02
CA PHE A 614 1.55 -5.31 -37.23
C PHE A 614 0.43 -4.70 -38.08
N TYR A 615 0.66 -4.49 -39.38
CA TYR A 615 -0.34 -3.94 -40.30
C TYR A 615 -0.79 -4.95 -41.36
N LYS A 616 -0.41 -6.23 -41.24
CA LYS A 616 -0.91 -7.32 -42.10
C LYS A 616 -2.27 -7.80 -41.61
N ASN A 617 -3.02 -8.48 -42.48
CA ASN A 617 -4.29 -9.14 -42.17
C ASN A 617 -4.03 -10.54 -41.57
N TYR A 618 -4.86 -10.95 -40.60
CA TYR A 618 -4.76 -12.23 -39.87
C TYR A 618 -6.16 -12.85 -39.67
N LEU A 619 -6.22 -14.14 -39.35
CA LEU A 619 -7.45 -14.94 -39.14
C LEU A 619 -7.24 -15.97 -38.01
N ASP A 620 -8.22 -16.84 -37.77
CA ASP A 620 -8.10 -18.07 -36.96
C ASP A 620 -7.64 -17.88 -35.49
N GLN A 621 -8.28 -16.99 -34.74
CA GLN A 621 -7.95 -16.69 -33.34
C GLN A 621 -6.48 -16.30 -33.15
N THR A 622 -6.05 -15.30 -33.93
CA THR A 622 -4.69 -14.75 -33.85
C THR A 622 -4.61 -13.61 -32.84
N PHE A 623 -3.61 -13.63 -31.97
CA PHE A 623 -3.28 -12.50 -31.10
C PHE A 623 -2.13 -11.69 -31.67
N ILE A 624 -2.31 -10.38 -31.75
CA ILE A 624 -1.30 -9.41 -32.18
C ILE A 624 -1.03 -8.47 -31.00
N ILE A 625 0.13 -8.66 -30.35
CA ILE A 625 0.48 -7.95 -29.12
C ILE A 625 1.67 -7.02 -29.38
N SER A 626 1.43 -5.72 -29.34
CA SER A 626 2.47 -4.70 -29.42
C SER A 626 2.86 -4.16 -28.04
N ASN A 627 4.08 -3.64 -27.92
CA ASN A 627 4.59 -3.03 -26.69
C ASN A 627 3.85 -1.72 -26.34
N THR A 628 3.26 -1.05 -27.34
CA THR A 628 2.50 0.19 -27.16
C THR A 628 1.04 0.03 -27.60
N ALA A 629 0.14 0.80 -26.98
CA ALA A 629 -1.25 0.88 -27.43
C ALA A 629 -1.36 1.48 -28.84
N GLN A 630 -0.47 2.41 -29.18
CA GLN A 630 -0.47 3.13 -30.46
C GLN A 630 -0.33 2.17 -31.65
N THR A 631 0.62 1.23 -31.62
CA THR A 631 0.81 0.26 -32.70
C THR A 631 -0.44 -0.61 -32.89
N ALA A 632 -1.06 -1.06 -31.80
CA ALA A 632 -2.32 -1.82 -31.86
C ALA A 632 -3.48 -1.00 -32.44
N GLN A 633 -3.61 0.27 -32.02
CA GLN A 633 -4.61 1.21 -32.55
C GLN A 633 -4.47 1.39 -34.06
N LEU A 634 -3.25 1.72 -34.53
CA LEU A 634 -2.99 1.97 -35.95
C LEU A 634 -3.19 0.69 -36.79
N GLY A 635 -2.76 -0.47 -36.27
CA GLY A 635 -3.00 -1.76 -36.92
C GLY A 635 -4.49 -2.08 -37.05
N PHE A 636 -5.28 -1.83 -36.00
CA PHE A 636 -6.73 -2.01 -36.03
C PHE A 636 -7.41 -1.03 -37.00
N ILE A 637 -7.09 0.27 -36.94
CA ILE A 637 -7.64 1.29 -37.86
C ILE A 637 -7.41 0.87 -39.31
N TYR A 638 -6.22 0.38 -39.64
CA TYR A 638 -5.86 -0.02 -41.00
C TYR A 638 -6.58 -1.28 -41.48
N GLN A 639 -6.82 -2.26 -40.58
CA GLN A 639 -7.40 -3.56 -40.95
C GLN A 639 -8.88 -3.73 -40.60
N LYS A 640 -9.54 -2.75 -39.98
CA LYS A 640 -10.94 -2.85 -39.49
C LYS A 640 -11.95 -3.32 -40.53
N ASP A 641 -11.70 -3.05 -41.82
CA ASP A 641 -12.60 -3.38 -42.93
C ASP A 641 -12.21 -4.70 -43.64
N ASN A 642 -11.01 -5.22 -43.37
CA ASN A 642 -10.47 -6.44 -43.98
C ASN A 642 -10.39 -7.63 -43.01
N GLU A 643 -10.57 -7.38 -41.71
CA GLU A 643 -10.31 -8.31 -40.61
C GLU A 643 -11.44 -8.23 -39.57
N ASN A 644 -11.97 -9.38 -39.14
CA ASN A 644 -12.90 -9.45 -38.01
C ASN A 644 -12.12 -9.37 -36.68
N SER A 645 -11.76 -8.15 -36.30
CA SER A 645 -10.89 -7.89 -35.16
C SER A 645 -11.54 -7.10 -34.04
N VAL A 646 -10.94 -7.24 -32.86
CA VAL A 646 -11.22 -6.43 -31.67
C VAL A 646 -9.92 -5.80 -31.18
N LEU A 647 -10.02 -4.59 -30.60
CA LEU A 647 -8.89 -3.81 -30.11
C LEU A 647 -8.98 -3.73 -28.59
N PHE A 648 -7.86 -3.98 -27.90
CA PHE A 648 -7.86 -3.87 -26.45
C PHE A 648 -6.58 -3.24 -25.89
N HIS A 649 -6.73 -2.18 -25.10
CA HIS A 649 -5.62 -1.47 -24.46
C HIS A 649 -6.10 -0.57 -23.31
N SER A 650 -5.17 0.12 -22.63
CA SER A 650 -5.47 0.98 -21.48
C SER A 650 -6.02 2.37 -21.83
N LYS A 651 -5.90 2.84 -23.08
CA LYS A 651 -6.23 4.20 -23.53
C LYS A 651 -7.73 4.44 -23.81
N TYR A 652 -8.61 3.83 -23.00
CA TYR A 652 -10.07 3.97 -23.08
C TYR A 652 -10.64 4.75 -21.90
N LYS A 653 -11.85 5.29 -22.06
CA LYS A 653 -12.67 5.70 -20.92
C LYS A 653 -13.10 4.47 -20.12
N ARG A 654 -13.45 4.64 -18.84
CA ARG A 654 -13.69 3.53 -17.89
C ARG A 654 -14.80 2.59 -18.38
N SER A 655 -15.91 3.12 -18.89
CA SER A 655 -17.03 2.32 -19.39
C SER A 655 -16.66 1.50 -20.62
N ASP A 656 -16.00 2.10 -21.61
CA ASP A 656 -15.54 1.41 -22.82
C ASP A 656 -14.52 0.35 -22.47
N LYS A 657 -13.55 0.66 -21.59
CA LYS A 657 -12.54 -0.31 -21.13
C LYS A 657 -13.20 -1.55 -20.52
N LYS A 658 -14.22 -1.36 -19.67
CA LYS A 658 -14.95 -2.46 -19.05
C LYS A 658 -15.71 -3.27 -20.10
N ARG A 659 -16.47 -2.61 -20.97
CA ARG A 659 -17.23 -3.28 -22.04
C ARG A 659 -16.32 -4.14 -22.93
N TRP A 660 -15.21 -3.59 -23.39
CA TRP A 660 -14.30 -4.30 -24.28
C TRP A 660 -13.47 -5.37 -23.57
N PHE A 661 -13.22 -5.21 -22.26
CA PHE A 661 -12.69 -6.30 -21.45
C PHE A 661 -13.66 -7.49 -21.45
N ASP A 662 -14.94 -7.25 -21.18
CA ASP A 662 -15.96 -8.30 -21.13
C ASP A 662 -16.12 -9.00 -22.50
N GLU A 663 -16.12 -8.23 -23.60
CA GLU A 663 -16.20 -8.76 -24.97
C GLU A 663 -14.98 -9.61 -25.36
N VAL A 664 -13.76 -9.13 -25.05
CA VAL A 664 -12.51 -9.88 -25.32
C VAL A 664 -12.46 -11.15 -24.48
N PHE A 665 -12.83 -11.06 -23.21
CA PHE A 665 -12.85 -12.21 -22.32
C PHE A 665 -13.87 -13.25 -22.80
N ASP A 666 -15.09 -12.85 -23.14
CA ASP A 666 -16.12 -13.77 -23.62
C ASP A 666 -15.74 -14.45 -24.94
N SER A 667 -15.11 -13.70 -25.86
CA SER A 667 -14.70 -14.24 -27.16
C SER A 667 -13.58 -15.27 -27.05
N PHE A 668 -12.58 -15.04 -26.18
CA PHE A 668 -11.32 -15.82 -26.17
C PHE A 668 -11.08 -16.68 -24.92
N LYS A 669 -12.01 -16.73 -23.96
CA LYS A 669 -11.96 -17.70 -22.85
C LYS A 669 -12.07 -19.14 -23.36
N LYS A 670 -11.82 -20.12 -22.48
CA LYS A 670 -12.08 -21.54 -22.80
C LYS A 670 -13.54 -21.74 -23.19
N ASN A 671 -13.80 -22.34 -24.36
CA ASN A 671 -15.15 -22.46 -24.94
C ASN A 671 -15.88 -21.11 -25.07
N GLY A 672 -15.15 -20.02 -25.36
CA GLY A 672 -15.71 -18.69 -25.58
C GLY A 672 -16.62 -18.59 -26.81
N SER A 673 -17.25 -17.43 -26.99
CA SER A 673 -18.20 -17.20 -28.07
C SER A 673 -17.57 -17.15 -29.46
N GLN A 674 -16.25 -16.98 -29.56
CA GLN A 674 -15.50 -16.87 -30.83
C GLN A 674 -16.05 -15.77 -31.74
N LYS A 675 -16.53 -14.67 -31.16
CA LYS A 675 -17.11 -13.53 -31.89
C LYS A 675 -16.09 -12.83 -32.80
N TYR A 676 -14.82 -12.83 -32.39
CA TYR A 676 -13.72 -12.18 -33.10
C TYR A 676 -12.64 -13.19 -33.47
N ASP A 677 -12.07 -13.03 -34.67
CA ASP A 677 -10.99 -13.87 -35.19
C ASP A 677 -9.61 -13.35 -34.81
N VAL A 678 -9.48 -12.05 -34.57
CA VAL A 678 -8.18 -11.43 -34.24
C VAL A 678 -8.32 -10.48 -33.05
N LEU A 679 -7.38 -10.60 -32.11
CA LEU A 679 -7.21 -9.65 -31.02
C LEU A 679 -5.97 -8.79 -31.26
N ARG A 680 -6.18 -7.50 -31.50
CA ARG A 680 -5.10 -6.50 -31.54
C ARG A 680 -5.00 -5.84 -30.17
N SER A 681 -3.85 -5.94 -29.54
CA SER A 681 -3.69 -5.46 -28.16
C SER A 681 -2.36 -4.75 -27.93
N GLY A 682 -2.42 -3.74 -27.06
CA GLY A 682 -1.23 -3.25 -26.36
C GLY A 682 -0.76 -4.23 -25.28
N PRO A 683 0.05 -3.79 -24.30
CA PRO A 683 0.60 -4.67 -23.28
C PRO A 683 -0.41 -5.19 -22.24
N ILE A 684 -1.66 -4.71 -22.25
CA ILE A 684 -2.65 -5.00 -21.21
C ILE A 684 -3.06 -6.48 -21.11
N VAL A 685 -2.96 -7.25 -22.20
CA VAL A 685 -3.38 -8.66 -22.26
C VAL A 685 -2.40 -9.63 -21.57
N GLN A 686 -1.21 -9.13 -21.19
CA GLN A 686 -0.16 -9.92 -20.54
C GLN A 686 -0.58 -10.49 -19.18
N ALA A 687 -1.39 -9.73 -18.43
CA ALA A 687 -1.79 -10.07 -17.06
C ALA A 687 -3.30 -10.34 -16.96
N SER A 688 -3.68 -11.21 -16.02
CA SER A 688 -5.04 -11.32 -15.46
C SER A 688 -6.21 -11.68 -16.39
N LEU A 689 -5.93 -12.15 -17.61
CA LEU A 689 -6.95 -12.65 -18.55
C LEU A 689 -6.75 -14.14 -18.80
N ASN A 690 -7.77 -14.94 -18.47
CA ASN A 690 -7.81 -16.38 -18.73
C ASN A 690 -8.27 -16.67 -20.17
N ILE A 691 -7.53 -16.14 -21.15
CA ILE A 691 -7.84 -16.26 -22.59
C ILE A 691 -6.77 -17.07 -23.33
N THR A 692 -7.12 -17.58 -24.51
CA THR A 692 -6.25 -18.40 -25.36
C THR A 692 -6.29 -17.96 -26.83
N CYS A 693 -5.22 -18.22 -27.57
CA CYS A 693 -5.15 -18.02 -29.01
C CYS A 693 -4.47 -19.21 -29.71
N LYS A 694 -4.69 -19.37 -31.02
CA LYS A 694 -4.03 -20.42 -31.83
C LYS A 694 -2.72 -19.94 -32.42
N TYR A 695 -2.66 -18.69 -32.83
CA TYR A 695 -1.47 -18.06 -33.41
C TYR A 695 -1.15 -16.77 -32.67
N MET A 696 0.13 -16.41 -32.59
CA MET A 696 0.55 -15.19 -31.91
C MET A 696 1.67 -14.48 -32.68
N LEU A 697 1.43 -13.19 -32.94
CA LEU A 697 2.44 -12.20 -33.27
C LEU A 697 2.66 -11.31 -32.05
N THR A 698 3.91 -11.20 -31.60
CA THR A 698 4.28 -10.29 -30.51
C THR A 698 5.50 -9.46 -30.88
N GLU A 699 5.53 -8.21 -30.42
CA GLU A 699 6.76 -7.40 -30.47
C GLU A 699 7.76 -7.92 -29.44
N MET A 700 9.06 -7.92 -29.76
CA MET A 700 10.14 -8.33 -28.86
C MET A 700 10.14 -7.45 -27.60
N THR A 701 10.34 -8.06 -26.45
CA THR A 701 10.21 -7.42 -25.12
C THR A 701 11.07 -8.15 -24.09
N SER A 702 10.98 -7.75 -22.82
CA SER A 702 11.73 -8.40 -21.75
C SER A 702 11.38 -9.90 -21.63
N PRO A 703 12.28 -10.73 -21.09
CA PRO A 703 12.02 -12.15 -20.84
C PRO A 703 10.67 -12.42 -20.17
N GLU A 704 10.36 -11.68 -19.10
CA GLU A 704 9.16 -11.82 -18.26
C GLU A 704 7.91 -11.59 -19.10
N ASN A 705 7.87 -10.47 -19.83
CA ASN A 705 6.73 -10.10 -20.65
C ASN A 705 6.53 -11.09 -21.81
N MET A 706 7.62 -11.57 -22.40
CA MET A 706 7.56 -12.55 -23.50
C MET A 706 6.95 -13.88 -23.02
N LEU A 707 7.40 -14.39 -21.87
CA LEU A 707 6.85 -15.61 -21.24
C LEU A 707 5.37 -15.43 -20.85
N GLN A 708 4.99 -14.26 -20.33
CA GLN A 708 3.59 -13.97 -19.99
C GLN A 708 2.67 -13.96 -21.22
N ARG A 709 3.13 -13.36 -22.33
CA ARG A 709 2.41 -13.37 -23.62
C ARG A 709 2.30 -14.80 -24.14
N MET A 710 3.41 -15.54 -24.15
CA MET A 710 3.42 -16.94 -24.59
C MET A 710 2.46 -17.81 -23.78
N GLY A 711 2.25 -17.54 -22.48
CA GLY A 711 1.24 -18.22 -21.67
C GLY A 711 -0.23 -18.00 -22.08
N ARG A 712 -0.49 -17.33 -23.20
CA ARG A 712 -1.80 -17.23 -23.87
C ARG A 712 -1.84 -18.00 -25.20
N LEU A 713 -0.69 -18.35 -25.77
CA LEU A 713 -0.60 -19.20 -26.96
C LEU A 713 -0.88 -20.64 -26.57
N ASP A 714 -1.99 -21.17 -27.07
CA ASP A 714 -2.49 -22.51 -26.75
C ASP A 714 -2.51 -22.78 -25.24
N ARG A 715 -3.12 -21.87 -24.48
CA ARG A 715 -3.09 -21.89 -23.01
C ARG A 715 -3.62 -23.19 -22.42
N PHE A 716 -4.60 -23.81 -23.07
CA PHE A 716 -5.28 -25.02 -22.60
C PHE A 716 -4.69 -26.31 -23.16
N GLY A 717 -3.67 -26.23 -24.03
CA GLY A 717 -3.01 -27.38 -24.62
C GLY A 717 -3.92 -28.19 -25.53
N GLU A 718 -4.74 -27.49 -26.32
CA GLU A 718 -5.77 -28.08 -27.18
C GLU A 718 -5.31 -28.19 -28.65
N ASN A 719 -4.21 -27.52 -29.03
CA ASN A 719 -3.67 -27.60 -30.38
C ASN A 719 -2.82 -28.88 -30.57
N GLU A 720 -3.11 -29.62 -31.65
CA GLU A 720 -2.34 -30.81 -32.04
C GLU A 720 -1.08 -30.48 -32.85
N LEU A 721 -1.02 -29.29 -33.46
CA LEU A 721 0.11 -28.81 -34.25
C LEU A 721 1.09 -28.01 -33.39
N VAL A 722 2.33 -27.90 -33.85
CA VAL A 722 3.36 -27.06 -33.23
C VAL A 722 2.89 -25.60 -33.24
N ASN A 723 2.83 -25.00 -32.06
CA ASN A 723 2.43 -23.61 -31.88
C ASN A 723 3.57 -22.66 -32.27
N ILE A 724 3.33 -21.80 -33.25
CA ILE A 724 4.34 -20.84 -33.73
C ILE A 724 4.15 -19.49 -33.04
N LEU A 725 5.17 -19.07 -32.29
CA LEU A 725 5.28 -17.73 -31.73
C LEU A 725 6.11 -16.86 -32.66
N GLN A 726 5.45 -15.94 -33.37
CA GLN A 726 6.13 -14.95 -34.20
C GLN A 726 6.57 -13.76 -33.34
N VAL A 727 7.87 -13.47 -33.32
CA VAL A 727 8.45 -12.39 -32.53
C VAL A 727 9.03 -11.33 -33.45
N ALA A 728 8.33 -10.20 -33.57
CA ALA A 728 8.78 -9.07 -34.37
C ALA A 728 9.89 -8.30 -33.64
N ILE A 729 11.04 -8.11 -34.29
CA ILE A 729 12.21 -7.44 -33.72
C ILE A 729 12.81 -6.43 -34.70
N THR A 730 13.32 -5.32 -34.19
CA THR A 730 14.02 -4.31 -34.99
C THR A 730 15.53 -4.44 -34.86
N GLU A 731 16.25 -3.98 -35.89
CA GLU A 731 17.72 -4.01 -35.92
C GLU A 731 18.36 -3.20 -34.76
N ASN A 732 17.68 -2.16 -34.28
CA ASN A 732 18.16 -1.37 -33.15
C ASN A 732 18.10 -2.16 -31.83
N VAL A 733 17.06 -2.97 -31.61
CA VAL A 733 16.95 -3.83 -30.43
C VAL A 733 17.99 -4.95 -30.46
N LYS A 734 18.22 -5.58 -31.61
CA LYS A 734 19.30 -6.57 -31.79
C LYS A 734 20.67 -6.01 -31.40
N LYS A 735 20.93 -4.75 -31.77
CA LYS A 735 22.16 -4.03 -31.44
C LYS A 735 22.20 -3.49 -30.00
N GLY A 736 21.11 -3.56 -29.24
CA GLY A 736 20.98 -2.90 -27.93
C GLY A 736 21.10 -1.37 -28.01
N SER A 737 20.82 -0.80 -29.18
CA SER A 737 20.93 0.64 -29.45
C SER A 737 19.61 1.33 -29.13
N CYS A 738 19.63 2.41 -28.34
CA CYS A 738 18.45 3.20 -28.00
C CYS A 738 17.94 4.07 -29.19
N LYS A 739 18.29 3.72 -30.43
CA LYS A 739 17.79 4.37 -31.65
C LYS A 739 16.48 3.70 -32.07
N GLY A 740 15.54 4.47 -32.60
CA GLY A 740 14.21 3.95 -32.99
C GLY A 740 13.19 3.88 -31.84
N SER A 741 11.90 3.85 -32.19
CA SER A 741 10.80 3.96 -31.22
C SER A 741 10.71 2.75 -30.29
N MET A 742 10.85 1.54 -30.81
CA MET A 742 10.77 0.31 -30.01
C MET A 742 11.92 0.22 -28.99
N ALA A 743 13.17 0.44 -29.44
CA ALA A 743 14.33 0.35 -28.54
C ALA A 743 14.34 1.49 -27.50
N TYR A 744 13.93 2.70 -27.90
CA TYR A 744 13.73 3.80 -26.97
C TYR A 744 12.68 3.49 -25.90
N PHE A 745 11.55 2.88 -26.30
CA PHE A 745 10.51 2.46 -25.37
C PHE A 745 11.01 1.44 -24.35
N LEU A 746 11.71 0.37 -24.79
CA LEU A 746 12.31 -0.62 -23.89
C LEU A 746 13.35 0.01 -22.96
N ASN A 747 14.13 0.97 -23.46
CA ASN A 747 15.10 1.70 -22.64
C ASN A 747 14.42 2.56 -21.57
N GLN A 748 13.25 3.14 -21.86
CA GLN A 748 12.47 3.88 -20.88
C GLN A 748 11.92 2.97 -19.78
N LEU A 749 11.53 1.74 -20.14
CA LEU A 749 11.14 0.69 -19.20
C LEU A 749 12.31 0.05 -18.45
N ASN A 750 13.56 0.47 -18.73
CA ASN A 750 14.78 -0.11 -18.19
C ASN A 750 14.87 -1.62 -18.45
N SER A 751 14.64 -2.03 -19.71
CA SER A 751 14.68 -3.44 -20.09
C SER A 751 15.37 -3.68 -21.44
N LEU A 752 16.02 -2.68 -22.04
CA LEU A 752 16.57 -2.78 -23.39
C LEU A 752 17.74 -3.76 -23.45
N GLN A 753 18.70 -3.65 -22.52
CA GLN A 753 19.88 -4.51 -22.54
C GLN A 753 19.50 -5.94 -22.23
N THR A 754 18.60 -6.14 -21.26
CA THR A 754 18.05 -7.45 -20.89
C THR A 754 17.31 -8.09 -22.05
N THR A 755 16.50 -7.31 -22.78
CA THR A 755 15.80 -7.78 -24.00
C THR A 755 16.78 -8.24 -25.07
N LYS A 756 17.84 -7.47 -25.31
CA LYS A 756 18.89 -7.83 -26.28
C LYS A 756 19.61 -9.12 -25.85
N ALA A 757 20.04 -9.22 -24.60
CA ALA A 757 20.72 -10.40 -24.09
C ALA A 757 19.83 -11.65 -24.15
N TRP A 758 18.53 -11.49 -23.90
CA TRP A 758 17.55 -12.58 -24.03
C TRP A 758 17.34 -13.02 -25.47
N TYR A 759 17.28 -12.08 -26.42
CA TYR A 759 17.23 -12.41 -27.84
C TYR A 759 18.44 -13.26 -28.25
N ASP A 760 19.66 -12.83 -27.90
CA ASP A 760 20.88 -13.59 -28.21
C ASP A 760 20.85 -14.98 -27.56
N PHE A 761 20.45 -15.05 -26.29
CA PHE A 761 20.33 -16.32 -25.56
C PHE A 761 19.36 -17.28 -26.25
N LEU A 762 18.18 -16.81 -26.66
CA LEU A 762 17.20 -17.64 -27.36
C LEU A 762 17.67 -18.08 -28.74
N GLN A 763 18.37 -17.21 -29.48
CA GLN A 763 18.99 -17.58 -30.75
C GLN A 763 19.98 -18.72 -30.56
N ASP A 764 20.87 -18.64 -29.56
CA ASP A 764 21.89 -19.67 -29.33
C ASP A 764 21.30 -21.03 -28.91
N HIS A 765 20.24 -21.03 -28.10
CA HIS A 765 19.68 -22.27 -27.54
C HIS A 765 18.60 -22.90 -28.42
N LEU A 766 17.69 -22.07 -28.96
CA LEU A 766 16.47 -22.52 -29.62
C LEU A 766 16.50 -22.46 -31.14
N ASN A 767 17.37 -21.70 -31.81
CA ASN A 767 17.40 -21.48 -33.29
C ASN A 767 16.50 -22.42 -34.16
N GLY A 768 15.20 -22.14 -34.23
CA GLY A 768 14.22 -22.91 -35.04
C GLY A 768 13.82 -24.31 -34.52
N LYS A 769 14.34 -24.76 -33.38
CA LYS A 769 13.98 -26.00 -32.68
C LYS A 769 12.59 -25.91 -32.07
N VAL A 770 11.95 -27.06 -32.01
CA VAL A 770 10.70 -27.27 -31.27
C VAL A 770 11.03 -27.52 -29.80
N PHE A 771 10.25 -26.93 -28.89
CA PHE A 771 10.44 -27.05 -27.44
C PHE A 771 9.10 -27.10 -26.71
N LYS A 772 9.11 -27.58 -25.48
CA LYS A 772 7.95 -27.52 -24.56
C LYS A 772 8.05 -26.31 -23.66
N ILE A 773 6.91 -25.81 -23.19
CA ILE A 773 6.88 -24.63 -22.31
C ILE A 773 7.73 -24.83 -21.05
N THR A 774 7.80 -26.04 -20.50
CA THR A 774 8.65 -26.39 -19.35
C THR A 774 10.14 -26.21 -19.63
N GLU A 775 10.59 -26.40 -20.87
CA GLU A 775 11.98 -26.19 -21.27
C GLU A 775 12.30 -24.71 -21.35
N LEU A 776 11.38 -23.88 -21.86
CA LEU A 776 11.58 -22.44 -21.90
C LEU A 776 11.70 -21.81 -20.51
N TYR A 777 10.95 -22.31 -19.52
CA TYR A 777 11.10 -21.87 -18.13
C TYR A 777 12.44 -22.30 -17.52
N LYS A 778 12.99 -23.47 -17.90
CA LYS A 778 14.36 -23.85 -17.53
C LYS A 778 15.38 -22.91 -18.15
N PHE A 779 15.23 -22.58 -19.44
CA PHE A 779 16.07 -21.60 -20.12
C PHE A 779 15.98 -20.20 -19.52
N TYR A 780 14.81 -19.79 -19.05
CA TYR A 780 14.64 -18.56 -18.30
C TYR A 780 15.47 -18.54 -17.02
N ARG A 781 15.44 -19.62 -16.22
CA ARG A 781 16.27 -19.74 -15.01
C ARG A 781 17.76 -19.79 -15.35
N GLU A 782 18.13 -20.53 -16.39
CA GLU A 782 19.51 -20.61 -16.86
C GLU A 782 20.03 -19.24 -17.31
N PHE A 783 19.23 -18.46 -18.04
CA PHE A 783 19.57 -17.10 -18.44
C PHE A 783 19.91 -16.23 -17.24
N TYR A 784 19.09 -16.25 -16.18
CA TYR A 784 19.40 -15.51 -14.96
C TYR A 784 20.68 -15.99 -14.27
N SER A 785 20.93 -17.30 -14.21
CA SER A 785 22.17 -17.85 -13.66
C SER A 785 23.41 -17.40 -14.47
N GLN A 786 23.31 -17.41 -15.80
CA GLN A 786 24.38 -16.91 -16.67
C GLN A 786 24.60 -15.41 -16.49
N GLN A 787 23.53 -14.61 -16.42
CA GLN A 787 23.61 -13.17 -16.16
C GLN A 787 24.20 -12.87 -14.78
N GLY A 788 23.91 -13.65 -13.74
CA GLY A 788 24.52 -13.49 -12.42
C GLY A 788 26.04 -13.68 -12.43
N ARG A 789 26.54 -14.66 -13.20
CA ARG A 789 28.00 -14.92 -13.33
C ARG A 789 28.77 -13.79 -14.04
N LEU A 790 28.09 -12.93 -14.78
CA LEU A 790 28.72 -11.82 -15.51
C LEU A 790 29.03 -10.60 -14.63
N GLY A 791 28.51 -10.53 -13.40
CA GLY A 791 28.66 -9.37 -12.51
C GLY A 791 28.26 -8.07 -13.21
N ASP A 792 29.07 -7.02 -13.10
CA ASP A 792 28.79 -5.69 -13.70
C ASP A 792 28.55 -5.70 -15.23
N ARG A 793 28.98 -6.75 -15.93
CA ARG A 793 28.73 -6.91 -17.38
C ARG A 793 27.35 -7.48 -17.69
N SER A 794 26.61 -7.90 -16.68
CA SER A 794 25.25 -8.44 -16.79
C SER A 794 24.29 -7.38 -17.31
N ALA A 795 23.53 -7.74 -18.33
CA ALA A 795 22.50 -6.88 -18.88
C ALA A 795 21.34 -6.68 -17.88
N VAL A 796 21.02 -7.73 -17.11
CA VAL A 796 20.01 -7.69 -16.05
C VAL A 796 20.39 -6.70 -14.95
N ILE A 797 21.66 -6.72 -14.51
CA ILE A 797 22.15 -5.83 -13.45
C ILE A 797 22.18 -4.38 -13.94
N GLN A 798 22.65 -4.12 -15.15
CA GLN A 798 22.69 -2.76 -15.72
C GLN A 798 21.30 -2.11 -15.81
N ASP A 799 20.32 -2.86 -16.33
CA ASP A 799 18.94 -2.40 -16.42
C ASP A 799 18.30 -2.23 -15.03
N MET A 800 18.59 -3.13 -14.09
CA MET A 800 18.12 -3.03 -12.70
C MET A 800 18.70 -1.80 -11.97
N ASP A 801 20.00 -1.56 -12.06
CA ASP A 801 20.65 -0.40 -11.45
C ASP A 801 20.06 0.91 -11.98
N LYS A 802 19.75 0.94 -13.27
CA LYS A 802 19.07 2.08 -13.90
C LYS A 802 17.66 2.27 -13.34
N ALA A 803 16.90 1.18 -13.15
CA ALA A 803 15.56 1.22 -12.56
C ALA A 803 15.58 1.66 -11.08
N LEU A 804 16.55 1.18 -10.30
CA LEU A 804 16.74 1.56 -8.91
C LEU A 804 17.13 3.03 -8.78
N LYS A 805 18.08 3.53 -9.58
CA LYS A 805 18.49 4.95 -9.58
C LYS A 805 17.31 5.89 -9.88
N LYS A 806 16.54 5.60 -10.93
CA LYS A 806 15.29 6.34 -11.23
C LYS A 806 14.32 6.32 -10.05
N SER A 807 14.21 5.19 -9.37
CA SER A 807 13.33 5.03 -8.21
C SER A 807 13.81 5.84 -7.01
N ILE A 808 15.11 5.91 -6.74
CA ILE A 808 15.71 6.74 -5.69
C ILE A 808 15.43 8.22 -5.96
N ASP A 809 15.67 8.70 -7.19
CA ASP A 809 15.40 10.08 -7.58
C ASP A 809 13.92 10.44 -7.36
N LEU A 810 13.02 9.52 -7.70
CA LEU A 810 11.59 9.70 -7.51
C LEU A 810 11.14 9.57 -6.06
N ILE A 811 11.73 8.70 -5.25
CA ILE A 811 11.46 8.62 -3.80
C ILE A 811 11.83 9.95 -3.15
N ASN A 812 13.04 10.45 -3.40
CA ASN A 812 13.53 11.72 -2.86
C ASN A 812 12.65 12.91 -3.29
N LYS A 813 11.99 12.82 -4.44
CA LYS A 813 11.05 13.84 -4.94
C LYS A 813 9.61 13.70 -4.45
N LYS A 814 9.08 12.47 -4.35
CA LYS A 814 7.65 12.17 -4.15
C LYS A 814 7.31 11.60 -2.78
N VAL A 815 8.19 10.80 -2.20
CA VAL A 815 8.07 10.33 -0.81
C VAL A 815 8.65 11.44 0.07
N THR A 816 7.99 12.59 0.02
CA THR A 816 8.35 13.74 0.84
C THR A 816 7.99 13.43 2.29
N GLU A 817 8.76 14.04 3.19
CA GLU A 817 8.41 14.17 4.60
C GLU A 817 6.89 14.38 4.74
N PRO A 818 6.18 13.46 5.41
CA PRO A 818 4.74 13.55 5.45
C PRO A 818 4.32 14.82 6.20
N THR A 819 3.75 15.76 5.45
CA THR A 819 3.38 17.10 5.90
C THR A 819 1.88 17.20 6.14
N LYS A 820 1.48 17.86 7.23
CA LYS A 820 0.07 18.07 7.53
C LYS A 820 -0.42 19.31 6.78
N LEU A 821 -1.15 19.11 5.67
CA LEU A 821 -1.86 20.19 4.97
C LEU A 821 -3.26 20.37 5.56
N MET A 822 -3.62 21.60 5.93
CA MET A 822 -4.97 21.93 6.39
C MET A 822 -5.97 21.71 5.25
N LYS A 823 -6.84 20.71 5.40
CA LYS A 823 -7.98 20.53 4.50
C LYS A 823 -9.10 21.48 4.95
N SER A 824 -9.53 22.38 4.07
CA SER A 824 -10.87 22.96 4.24
C SER A 824 -11.88 21.81 4.11
N LYS A 825 -12.81 21.69 5.06
CA LYS A 825 -13.91 20.73 4.98
C LYS A 825 -14.78 21.13 3.77
N THR A 826 -14.48 20.60 2.60
CA THR A 826 -15.35 20.66 1.43
C THR A 826 -16.23 19.42 1.43
N THR A 827 -17.51 19.65 1.65
CA THR A 827 -18.59 18.66 1.61
C THR A 827 -18.91 18.38 0.14
N GLY A 828 -18.29 17.34 -0.41
CA GLY A 828 -18.49 16.88 -1.79
C GLY A 828 -17.26 16.10 -2.25
N ARG A 829 -17.22 14.78 -2.03
CA ARG A 829 -16.08 13.94 -2.39
C ARG A 829 -16.20 13.51 -3.86
N LYS A 830 -15.80 14.38 -4.77
CA LYS A 830 -15.51 14.00 -6.17
C LYS A 830 -14.10 13.40 -6.29
N SER A 831 -13.87 12.62 -7.34
CA SER A 831 -12.59 11.98 -7.64
C SER A 831 -11.47 12.99 -7.78
N LYS A 832 -10.46 12.91 -6.90
CA LYS A 832 -9.24 13.73 -6.93
C LYS A 832 -8.01 12.87 -7.06
N ILE A 833 -7.13 13.24 -7.98
CA ILE A 833 -5.80 12.65 -8.11
C ILE A 833 -4.91 13.23 -6.99
N SER A 834 -4.33 12.33 -6.19
CA SER A 834 -3.41 12.74 -5.12
C SER A 834 -2.21 13.49 -5.71
N LYS A 835 -1.86 14.63 -5.09
CA LYS A 835 -0.63 15.37 -5.42
C LYS A 835 0.62 14.51 -5.26
N ASN A 836 0.58 13.54 -4.33
CA ASN A 836 1.70 12.65 -4.01
C ASN A 836 1.42 11.22 -4.51
N SER A 837 0.79 11.06 -5.68
CA SER A 837 0.60 9.74 -6.28
C SER A 837 1.95 9.05 -6.52
N LEU A 838 2.08 7.82 -6.02
CA LEU A 838 3.25 6.97 -6.30
C LEU A 838 3.21 6.46 -7.75
N ARG A 839 2.02 6.27 -8.33
CA ARG A 839 1.84 5.85 -9.73
C ARG A 839 1.76 7.05 -10.65
N GLY A 840 2.86 7.34 -11.34
CA GLY A 840 2.92 8.38 -12.39
C GLY A 840 2.48 9.76 -11.92
N ASP A 841 2.29 10.69 -12.85
CA ASP A 841 1.81 12.04 -12.56
C ASP A 841 0.71 12.40 -13.57
N SER A 842 -0.50 11.87 -13.34
CA SER A 842 -1.62 11.99 -14.28
C SER A 842 -2.49 13.21 -14.00
N ARG A 843 -3.16 13.74 -15.03
CA ARG A 843 -4.19 14.80 -14.93
C ARG A 843 -5.48 14.35 -15.56
N PHE A 844 -6.62 14.81 -15.04
CA PHE A 844 -7.90 14.66 -15.72
C PHE A 844 -7.88 15.44 -17.03
N VAL A 845 -8.42 14.83 -18.08
CA VAL A 845 -8.41 15.40 -19.42
C VAL A 845 -9.77 15.27 -20.07
N GLN A 846 -10.03 16.20 -21.00
CA GLN A 846 -11.19 16.19 -21.88
C GLN A 846 -10.69 16.16 -23.32
N LEU A 847 -11.32 15.30 -24.13
CA LEU A 847 -10.92 15.06 -25.52
C LEU A 847 -12.13 15.26 -26.43
N ALA A 848 -11.95 16.00 -27.52
CA ALA A 848 -12.92 16.04 -28.61
C ALA A 848 -12.97 14.68 -29.32
N VAL A 849 -14.14 14.33 -29.86
CA VAL A 849 -14.34 13.05 -30.54
C VAL A 849 -13.89 13.14 -32.00
N LEU A 850 -13.12 12.14 -32.44
CA LEU A 850 -12.65 12.00 -33.81
C LEU A 850 -13.22 10.72 -34.42
N ASN A 851 -13.96 10.83 -35.51
CA ASN A 851 -14.54 9.69 -36.20
C ASN A 851 -13.59 9.22 -37.32
N LEU A 852 -13.19 7.96 -37.25
CA LEU A 852 -12.22 7.30 -38.13
C LEU A 852 -12.86 6.15 -38.94
N ASN A 853 -14.15 6.26 -39.27
CA ASN A 853 -14.79 5.32 -40.22
C ASN A 853 -14.05 5.28 -41.55
N ASP A 854 -13.63 6.43 -42.06
CA ASP A 854 -12.59 6.56 -43.07
C ASP A 854 -11.40 7.31 -42.47
N PHE A 855 -10.31 6.59 -42.16
CA PHE A 855 -9.13 7.21 -41.58
C PHE A 855 -8.38 8.13 -42.56
N LYS A 856 -8.65 8.03 -43.86
CA LYS A 856 -8.10 8.97 -44.87
C LYS A 856 -8.85 10.30 -44.86
N GLN A 857 -10.10 10.31 -44.39
CA GLN A 857 -10.92 11.50 -44.21
C GLN A 857 -11.50 11.56 -42.78
N PRO A 858 -10.68 11.83 -41.75
CA PRO A 858 -11.15 11.92 -40.38
C PRO A 858 -12.20 13.01 -40.20
N ILE A 859 -13.32 12.69 -39.54
CA ILE A 859 -14.40 13.65 -39.25
C ILE A 859 -14.28 14.10 -37.79
N PHE A 860 -14.14 15.42 -37.58
CA PHE A 860 -14.11 16.02 -36.25
C PHE A 860 -15.55 16.22 -35.76
N GLU A 861 -15.98 15.41 -34.79
CA GLU A 861 -17.32 15.51 -34.23
C GLU A 861 -17.39 16.71 -33.27
N ASN A 862 -18.47 17.49 -33.33
CA ASN A 862 -18.67 18.64 -32.45
C ASN A 862 -19.20 18.21 -31.06
N LYS A 863 -18.51 17.25 -30.43
CA LYS A 863 -18.82 16.73 -29.09
C LYS A 863 -17.56 16.26 -28.36
N TYR A 864 -17.61 16.31 -27.04
CA TYR A 864 -16.56 15.77 -26.16
C TYR A 864 -16.80 14.30 -25.79
N ALA A 865 -15.75 13.60 -25.38
CA ALA A 865 -15.77 12.16 -25.11
C ALA A 865 -16.72 11.76 -23.95
N TYR A 866 -16.91 12.66 -22.98
CA TYR A 866 -17.86 12.52 -21.89
C TYR A 866 -18.39 13.89 -21.46
N THR A 867 -19.56 13.90 -20.85
CA THR A 867 -20.17 15.09 -20.26
C THR A 867 -20.18 14.94 -18.74
N PRO A 868 -19.66 15.92 -17.98
CA PRO A 868 -19.79 15.90 -16.52
C PRO A 868 -21.27 15.88 -16.11
N PRO A 869 -21.67 15.04 -15.15
CA PRO A 869 -23.04 14.99 -14.66
C PRO A 869 -23.41 16.29 -13.92
N LEU A 870 -24.71 16.59 -13.89
CA LEU A 870 -25.24 17.79 -13.24
C LEU A 870 -25.30 17.67 -11.71
N ASP A 871 -25.18 16.45 -11.17
CA ASP A 871 -25.22 16.16 -9.75
C ASP A 871 -23.83 15.77 -9.21
N ASP A 872 -23.55 16.15 -7.96
CA ASP A 872 -22.25 15.90 -7.33
C ASP A 872 -22.07 14.46 -6.82
N THR A 873 -23.07 13.59 -7.01
CA THR A 873 -23.11 12.22 -6.47
C THR A 873 -22.80 11.14 -7.50
N THR A 874 -22.93 11.42 -8.80
CA THR A 874 -22.73 10.42 -9.85
C THR A 874 -21.26 10.34 -10.27
N GLU A 875 -20.60 9.20 -10.07
CA GLU A 875 -19.30 8.94 -10.70
C GLU A 875 -19.44 8.93 -12.21
N TYR A 876 -18.53 9.62 -12.92
CA TYR A 876 -18.58 9.73 -14.39
C TYR A 876 -17.25 9.38 -15.05
N ASP A 877 -17.34 9.15 -16.36
CA ASP A 877 -16.42 8.38 -17.20
C ASP A 877 -15.14 9.13 -17.59
N ASN A 878 -14.49 9.72 -16.60
CA ASN A 878 -13.34 10.60 -16.73
C ASN A 878 -12.15 9.92 -17.40
N LEU A 879 -11.41 10.70 -18.19
CA LEU A 879 -10.14 10.31 -18.79
C LEU A 879 -8.98 10.96 -18.04
N THR A 880 -7.83 10.27 -18.04
CA THR A 880 -6.60 10.81 -17.50
C THR A 880 -5.44 10.63 -18.46
N GLU A 881 -4.50 11.57 -18.49
CA GLU A 881 -3.26 11.45 -19.25
C GLU A 881 -2.04 11.89 -18.41
N SER A 882 -0.87 11.34 -18.74
CA SER A 882 0.40 11.68 -18.08
C SER A 882 0.77 13.14 -18.34
N LEU A 883 1.09 13.87 -17.27
CA LEU A 883 1.55 15.25 -17.37
C LEU A 883 2.83 15.37 -18.19
N ASN A 884 3.73 14.38 -18.13
CA ASN A 884 4.95 14.39 -18.94
C ASN A 884 4.59 14.33 -20.42
N ILE A 885 3.66 13.45 -20.82
CA ILE A 885 3.20 13.35 -22.22
C ILE A 885 2.59 14.69 -22.67
N ILE A 886 1.76 15.32 -21.84
CA ILE A 886 1.15 16.62 -22.16
C ILE A 886 2.22 17.73 -22.33
N LYS A 887 3.31 17.67 -21.57
CA LYS A 887 4.43 18.62 -21.67
C LYS A 887 5.31 18.35 -22.89
N ASP A 888 5.65 17.10 -23.13
CA ASP A 888 6.54 16.66 -24.21
C ASP A 888 5.92 16.96 -25.59
N LEU A 889 4.59 16.87 -25.72
CA LEU A 889 3.84 17.23 -26.93
C LEU A 889 3.60 18.75 -27.08
N GLY A 890 4.15 19.58 -26.19
CA GLY A 890 3.94 21.03 -26.20
C GLY A 890 2.50 21.50 -25.89
N LEU A 891 1.55 20.58 -25.72
CA LEU A 891 0.12 20.87 -25.51
C LEU A 891 -0.12 21.76 -24.30
N MET A 892 0.66 21.61 -23.22
CA MET A 892 0.48 22.41 -22.02
C MET A 892 0.52 23.92 -22.29
N SER A 893 1.49 24.35 -23.11
CA SER A 893 1.66 25.75 -23.52
C SER A 893 0.49 26.25 -24.36
N PHE A 894 -0.03 25.40 -25.25
CA PHE A 894 -1.17 25.71 -26.11
C PHE A 894 -2.45 25.86 -25.30
N ILE A 895 -2.69 24.92 -24.37
CA ILE A 895 -3.81 24.96 -23.42
C ILE A 895 -3.72 26.22 -22.55
N ALA A 896 -2.53 26.54 -22.03
CA ALA A 896 -2.32 27.74 -21.23
C ALA A 896 -2.73 29.02 -21.95
N GLN A 897 -2.61 29.12 -23.28
CA GLN A 897 -3.08 30.29 -24.02
C GLN A 897 -4.61 30.33 -24.14
N LYS A 898 -5.25 29.20 -24.44
CA LYS A 898 -6.64 29.19 -24.92
C LYS A 898 -7.69 28.81 -23.86
N HIS A 899 -7.31 28.04 -22.84
CA HIS A 899 -8.25 27.35 -21.95
C HIS A 899 -9.23 28.30 -21.22
N GLY A 900 -8.76 29.46 -20.73
CA GLY A 900 -9.63 30.42 -20.03
C GLY A 900 -10.70 31.10 -20.90
N ASN A 901 -10.57 31.02 -22.22
CA ASN A 901 -11.59 31.52 -23.17
C ASN A 901 -12.59 30.43 -23.54
N VAL A 902 -12.18 29.16 -23.45
CA VAL A 902 -13.02 27.98 -23.72
C VAL A 902 -13.86 27.63 -22.49
N ASP A 903 -13.20 27.47 -21.35
CA ASP A 903 -13.87 27.26 -20.06
C ASP A 903 -13.76 28.54 -19.22
N SER A 904 -14.86 29.30 -19.24
CA SER A 904 -14.95 30.55 -18.51
C SER A 904 -15.01 30.41 -16.98
N THR A 905 -15.27 29.21 -16.49
CA THR A 905 -15.39 28.89 -15.06
C THR A 905 -14.04 28.48 -14.45
N HIS A 906 -13.08 28.06 -15.27
CA HIS A 906 -11.76 27.67 -14.78
C HIS A 906 -10.99 28.87 -14.19
N PRO A 907 -10.31 28.72 -13.03
CA PRO A 907 -9.50 29.77 -12.40
C PRO A 907 -8.39 30.39 -13.26
N VAL A 908 -8.03 29.78 -14.40
CA VAL A 908 -6.95 30.27 -15.27
C VAL A 908 -7.37 31.55 -15.99
N LYS A 909 -8.68 31.77 -16.20
CA LYS A 909 -9.21 32.97 -16.85
C LYS A 909 -8.81 34.27 -16.13
N GLY A 910 -8.68 34.23 -14.81
CA GLY A 910 -8.27 35.38 -14.00
C GLY A 910 -6.79 35.78 -14.13
N ILE A 911 -5.98 35.02 -14.88
CA ILE A 911 -4.53 35.25 -15.00
C ILE A 911 -4.23 35.79 -16.40
N PRO A 912 -3.54 36.94 -16.55
CA PRO A 912 -3.20 37.48 -17.88
C PRO A 912 -2.40 36.50 -18.75
N GLU A 913 -2.67 36.44 -20.05
CA GLU A 913 -1.99 35.54 -21.01
C GLU A 913 -0.47 35.72 -21.04
N LYS A 914 0.03 36.93 -20.75
CA LYS A 914 1.47 37.21 -20.62
C LYS A 914 2.17 36.45 -19.48
N LYS A 915 1.43 35.92 -18.50
CA LYS A 915 1.95 35.16 -17.36
C LYS A 915 1.87 33.65 -17.59
N GLN A 916 2.45 33.16 -18.69
CA GLN A 916 2.34 31.75 -19.13
C GLN A 916 2.76 30.74 -18.05
N GLN A 917 3.89 30.97 -17.36
CA GLN A 917 4.32 30.08 -16.28
C GLN A 917 3.28 29.92 -15.16
N ALA A 918 2.66 31.02 -14.74
CA ALA A 918 1.62 30.99 -13.71
C ALA A 918 0.35 30.27 -14.22
N ARG A 919 -0.02 30.47 -15.48
CA ARG A 919 -1.16 29.78 -16.11
C ARG A 919 -0.92 28.28 -16.19
N CYS A 920 0.26 27.85 -16.62
CA CYS A 920 0.64 26.44 -16.62
C CYS A 920 0.56 25.84 -15.20
N ALA A 921 1.15 26.51 -14.20
CA ALA A 921 1.13 26.03 -12.82
C ALA A 921 -0.29 25.90 -12.24
N VAL A 922 -1.21 26.80 -12.59
CA VAL A 922 -2.61 26.71 -12.17
C VAL A 922 -3.32 25.54 -12.86
N LEU A 923 -3.21 25.44 -14.18
CA LEU A 923 -3.79 24.33 -14.94
C LEU A 923 -3.27 22.96 -14.45
N GLU A 924 -1.95 22.84 -14.23
CA GLU A 924 -1.34 21.61 -13.72
C GLU A 924 -1.86 21.20 -12.33
N ASN A 925 -2.18 22.15 -11.47
CA ASN A 925 -2.65 21.83 -10.11
C ASN A 925 -4.15 21.56 -10.06
N TYR A 926 -4.97 22.34 -10.79
CA TYR A 926 -6.42 22.20 -10.79
C TYR A 926 -6.88 20.96 -11.56
N ALA A 927 -6.17 20.54 -12.60
CA ALA A 927 -6.48 19.31 -13.35
C ALA A 927 -6.22 18.00 -12.60
N ARG A 928 -5.94 18.06 -11.30
CA ARG A 928 -6.05 16.91 -10.40
C ARG A 928 -7.47 16.69 -9.90
N ASP A 929 -8.35 17.67 -10.12
CA ASP A 929 -9.76 17.63 -9.82
C ASP A 929 -10.55 17.34 -11.11
N ALA A 930 -11.50 16.41 -11.05
CA ALA A 930 -12.25 15.98 -12.24
C ALA A 930 -13.15 17.10 -12.80
N ASP A 931 -13.47 18.11 -11.99
CA ASP A 931 -14.25 19.29 -12.39
C ASP A 931 -13.44 20.26 -13.28
N PHE A 932 -12.10 20.17 -13.29
CA PHE A 932 -11.22 21.08 -14.04
C PHE A 932 -10.28 20.32 -14.99
N PRO A 933 -10.78 19.50 -15.93
CA PRO A 933 -9.93 18.69 -16.81
C PRO A 933 -9.17 19.56 -17.82
N LEU A 934 -7.99 19.10 -18.26
CA LEU A 934 -7.26 19.74 -19.37
C LEU A 934 -7.83 19.31 -20.72
N TYR A 935 -8.14 20.26 -21.59
CA TYR A 935 -8.68 19.99 -22.92
C TYR A 935 -7.53 19.79 -23.89
N LEU A 936 -7.21 18.51 -24.20
CA LEU A 936 -6.09 18.18 -25.09
C LEU A 936 -6.46 18.29 -26.58
N SER A 937 -7.76 18.40 -26.85
CA SER A 937 -8.35 18.76 -28.14
C SER A 937 -9.67 19.49 -27.89
N TYR A 938 -10.13 20.24 -28.88
CA TYR A 938 -11.29 21.13 -28.78
C TYR A 938 -12.29 20.82 -29.89
N ILE A 939 -13.58 20.92 -29.56
CA ILE A 939 -14.66 20.85 -30.56
C ILE A 939 -14.67 22.12 -31.42
N GLU A 940 -15.37 22.09 -32.54
CA GLU A 940 -15.41 23.21 -33.49
C GLU A 940 -15.97 24.48 -32.86
N ASP A 941 -17.03 24.39 -32.07
CA ASP A 941 -17.62 25.55 -31.37
C ASP A 941 -16.64 26.24 -30.43
N ASP A 942 -15.80 25.47 -29.74
CA ASP A 942 -14.80 26.01 -28.82
C ASP A 942 -13.58 26.56 -29.56
N LEU A 943 -13.17 25.93 -30.66
CA LEU A 943 -12.14 26.47 -31.54
C LEU A 943 -12.56 27.82 -32.13
N ASN A 944 -13.83 27.96 -32.53
CA ASN A 944 -14.38 29.21 -33.06
C ASN A 944 -14.30 30.37 -32.05
N LYS A 945 -14.33 30.09 -30.74
CA LYS A 945 -14.11 31.10 -29.68
C LYS A 945 -12.65 31.58 -29.58
N VAL A 946 -11.69 30.82 -30.11
CA VAL A 946 -10.25 31.06 -29.91
C VAL A 946 -9.43 31.23 -31.19
N GLY A 947 -10.10 31.49 -32.32
CA GLY A 947 -9.49 31.80 -33.62
C GLY A 947 -9.86 30.86 -34.76
N GLY A 948 -10.83 29.96 -34.57
CA GLY A 948 -11.36 29.06 -35.59
C GLY A 948 -10.63 27.73 -35.71
N THR A 949 -11.10 26.89 -36.65
CA THR A 949 -10.63 25.52 -36.88
C THR A 949 -9.16 25.43 -37.33
N GLY A 950 -8.59 26.51 -37.88
CA GLY A 950 -7.18 26.60 -38.27
C GLY A 950 -6.18 26.65 -37.10
N VAL A 951 -6.67 26.81 -35.87
CA VAL A 951 -5.83 26.90 -34.65
C VAL A 951 -5.60 25.54 -33.99
N ARG A 952 -6.07 24.44 -34.59
CA ARG A 952 -5.88 23.08 -34.05
C ARG A 952 -4.39 22.77 -33.87
N HIS A 953 -4.03 22.28 -32.68
CA HIS A 953 -2.66 21.85 -32.43
C HIS A 953 -2.34 20.58 -33.24
N PRO A 954 -1.19 20.49 -33.94
CA PRO A 954 -0.84 19.32 -34.75
C PRO A 954 -0.76 18.01 -33.97
N GLU A 955 -0.35 18.08 -32.70
CA GLU A 955 -0.22 16.95 -31.77
C GLU A 955 -1.40 16.85 -30.79
N ALA A 956 -2.55 17.43 -31.13
CA ALA A 956 -3.75 17.32 -30.30
C ALA A 956 -4.19 15.85 -30.16
N ILE A 957 -4.60 15.49 -28.93
CA ILE A 957 -5.06 14.14 -28.60
C ILE A 957 -6.58 14.12 -28.64
N TYR A 958 -7.14 13.20 -29.42
CA TYR A 958 -8.59 13.02 -29.60
C TYR A 958 -9.04 11.69 -29.00
N TYR A 959 -10.32 11.59 -28.67
CA TYR A 959 -10.95 10.29 -28.42
C TYR A 959 -11.51 9.74 -29.73
N ALA A 960 -10.79 8.80 -30.34
CA ALA A 960 -11.15 8.28 -31.64
C ALA A 960 -12.19 7.16 -31.55
N ILE A 961 -13.12 7.13 -32.50
CA ILE A 961 -14.18 6.14 -32.64
C ILE A 961 -14.29 5.62 -34.07
N SER A 962 -14.80 4.41 -34.24
CA SER A 962 -15.27 3.87 -35.53
C SER A 962 -16.65 3.23 -35.39
N ASP A 963 -17.18 2.78 -36.51
CA ASP A 963 -18.43 2.03 -36.68
C ASP A 963 -18.39 0.67 -35.99
N LYS A 964 -17.20 0.08 -35.85
CA LYS A 964 -16.99 -1.20 -35.14
C LYS A 964 -16.85 -1.01 -33.64
N GLN A 965 -15.99 -0.07 -33.21
CA GLN A 965 -15.68 0.16 -31.81
C GLN A 965 -14.98 1.51 -31.57
N PRO A 966 -15.00 2.01 -30.32
CA PRO A 966 -14.03 3.02 -29.87
C PRO A 966 -12.57 2.58 -30.09
N ILE A 967 -11.76 3.51 -30.60
CA ILE A 967 -10.29 3.34 -30.74
C ILE A 967 -9.56 3.85 -29.49
N GLY A 968 -10.18 4.77 -28.74
CA GLY A 968 -9.61 5.37 -27.54
C GLY A 968 -8.79 6.63 -27.83
N SER A 969 -8.00 7.07 -26.84
CA SER A 969 -7.21 8.30 -26.99
C SER A 969 -6.04 8.10 -27.95
N ILE A 970 -5.94 8.93 -28.99
CA ILE A 970 -4.86 8.90 -29.99
C ILE A 970 -4.52 10.32 -30.44
N SER A 971 -3.24 10.58 -30.71
CA SER A 971 -2.78 11.87 -31.24
C SER A 971 -2.92 11.92 -32.76
N LEU A 972 -3.33 13.09 -33.27
CA LEU A 972 -3.60 13.30 -34.70
C LEU A 972 -2.36 13.08 -35.58
N ASP A 973 -1.18 13.48 -35.12
CA ASP A 973 0.08 13.30 -35.84
C ASP A 973 0.39 11.83 -36.14
N LYS A 974 -0.04 10.90 -35.27
CA LYS A 974 0.22 9.46 -35.43
C LYS A 974 -0.59 8.85 -36.56
N LEU A 975 -1.74 9.41 -36.91
CA LEU A 975 -2.54 8.94 -38.05
C LEU A 975 -1.83 9.19 -39.39
N LYS A 976 -0.94 10.19 -39.46
CA LYS A 976 -0.16 10.47 -40.68
C LYS A 976 0.66 9.26 -41.12
N PHE A 977 1.10 8.43 -40.18
CA PHE A 977 1.84 7.20 -40.49
C PHE A 977 1.07 6.25 -41.43
N LEU A 978 -0.26 6.25 -41.38
CA LEU A 978 -1.11 5.42 -42.26
C LEU A 978 -1.37 6.07 -43.62
N THR A 979 -1.15 7.38 -43.76
CA THR A 979 -1.51 8.15 -44.96
C THR A 979 -0.30 8.63 -45.76
N THR A 980 0.90 8.70 -45.16
CA THR A 980 2.12 9.12 -45.87
C THR A 980 2.53 8.05 -46.89
N THR A 981 2.35 8.35 -48.17
CA THR A 981 2.92 7.58 -49.28
C THR A 981 4.44 7.72 -49.32
N GLN A 982 5.14 6.64 -49.69
CA GLN A 982 6.61 6.56 -49.65
C GLN A 982 7.37 7.64 -50.44
N GLU A 983 6.71 8.39 -51.33
CA GLU A 983 7.35 9.44 -52.15
C GLU A 983 7.68 10.75 -51.38
N GLU A 984 7.19 10.92 -50.14
CA GLU A 984 7.40 12.15 -49.34
C GLU A 984 8.35 12.00 -48.13
N LYS A 985 9.13 10.90 -48.03
CA LYS A 985 10.15 10.74 -46.98
C LYS A 985 11.57 10.69 -47.51
#